data_AF-A0AA39NUP3-F1
#
_entry.id   AF-A0AA39NUP3-F1
#
_cell.length_a   1.000
_cell.length_b   1.000
_cell.length_c   1.000
_cell.angle_alpha   90.00
_cell.angle_beta   90.00
_cell.angle_gamma   90.00
#
_symmetry.space_group_name_H-M   'P 1'
#
loop_
_entity.id
_entity.type
_entity.pdbx_description
1 polymer ?
#
loop_
_entity_poly.entity_id
_entity_poly.type
_entity_poly.pdbx_seq_one_letter_code
_entity_poly.pdbx_strand_id
1 'polypeptide(L)'
;MLALPLSLIFLLSTFGFSHCETLNVTFPEQPPNGTASAVADNFLGISFELSSFDTLWGSTVDTIPDAMVNYLHNINVRTSAPLRIRVGGNGMDGSTYVGSSITKMLELTDPDAYFNDIPVNFGRVLFDVMNAMYDEVEPMQFIIGLSMRDPANDQNVLELAKDARELLGDRLDAMLLGNEPDLYAGHGTRTEYNLTTYISELGHVIGDMEEQSIMNGSVLGGPTICCGQWSLSDVIQAGLDQYPYKYYTVQHYPNHACQGPNDDNTNVTYYLSHMEVGPYLDWNSDGIALAKEDGIPVLLTEYNTVSCGGTNISSTFAAALWLIDAGLKSAERGFSGAYIHTREAGIQYNLFDPPTSTTSGWITGAPYYAALFLAEAFSASGNIIVDLNLNDSLHNPSATSAAYGVYDAGSTRGKIVLLNLSEQGDEQVYALPANMTASLHYRLLLAPSALETSNISWAGQTVGGLGQLVGNQDTFYLDCIDGCTVNVPGAGAALVILGEPDDGDSFYYGNSTVKGFESINRSMKFGPDILTVLLMILIHAFVTRTYAFRVCGTLSSRGEYEDTHSSEDMSVPSPSSSARDENSAKARLARVEAEITSLTQKLTTLTSERDELRRSEANTLLEIAEPPADAADTSTPTIQSLPTELLQEIFYCCLRRHPIMDAGEPPLLLGRMRTGFEYWLEHLGTLPLNLSLRSEERREDELQMVHSQIQWVFEKSRTRWKHLAVYIPSFSLGVFFDLPADQQYDLLESIELGTSNYHTPFQFENIGFPFLSTATTPNLRRISFDSFSPDLRKGAFPELLANITNLTLQRCEHWDINTPEMLVVLGACTNLIHCRISTSERFHPDAQDPVVFVTAHLAHLQSLKIEVCAFRGLPVAAPTFLNLPDFFTHVVAPALELLDLKLRSYLSINSTEVLISCLDLLPSLAELRIKDFDHPWSEGHSQRSPVVTDALLEALASGDLCPSLEKLKLDDNFGFEQETLERLLVTRFTNPGEGVVQLKSCTISTHRELGPVIRGIEGVKVNKMLMYANQKWSGRPWFD
;
A
#
# COMPACT_ATOMS: atom_id res chain seq x y z
N MET A 1 37.68 69.00 13.06
CA MET A 1 36.41 68.96 13.82
C MET A 1 35.29 69.21 12.84
N LEU A 2 34.27 68.37 12.68
CA LEU A 2 34.01 67.01 13.21
C LEU A 2 33.72 66.08 11.99
N ALA A 3 34.06 64.80 11.93
CA ALA A 3 33.98 63.70 12.90
C ALA A 3 32.54 63.18 13.12
N LEU A 4 32.11 62.29 12.22
CA LEU A 4 31.00 61.33 12.32
C LEU A 4 31.49 60.01 11.65
N PRO A 5 30.97 58.82 12.03
CA PRO A 5 31.90 57.70 12.31
C PRO A 5 31.89 56.54 11.30
N LEU A 6 32.96 55.74 11.35
CA LEU A 6 33.16 54.47 10.60
C LEU A 6 32.26 53.30 11.08
N SER A 7 31.25 53.56 11.91
CA SER A 7 30.53 52.54 12.71
C SER A 7 29.62 51.59 11.94
N LEU A 8 29.34 51.83 10.65
CA LEU A 8 28.31 51.11 9.90
C LEU A 8 28.81 50.01 8.95
N ILE A 9 30.14 49.80 8.86
CA ILE A 9 30.75 48.79 7.97
C ILE A 9 31.16 47.52 8.74
N PHE A 10 31.16 47.55 10.08
CA PHE A 10 31.56 46.44 10.96
C PHE A 10 30.37 45.68 11.61
N LEU A 11 29.17 45.79 11.05
CA LEU A 11 27.92 45.22 11.59
C LEU A 11 27.18 44.28 10.62
N LEU A 12 27.86 43.82 9.56
CA LEU A 12 27.35 42.87 8.57
C LEU A 12 28.23 41.62 8.40
N SER A 13 29.14 41.37 9.36
CA SER A 13 30.15 40.31 9.31
C SER A 13 30.11 39.37 10.53
N THR A 14 28.93 39.18 11.12
CA THR A 14 28.65 38.15 12.14
C THR A 14 27.27 37.51 11.98
N PHE A 15 26.80 37.35 10.73
CA PHE A 15 26.03 36.14 10.43
C PHE A 15 27.04 35.01 10.26
N GLY A 16 27.45 34.42 11.38
CA GLY A 16 28.04 33.09 11.34
C GLY A 16 26.95 32.16 10.85
N PHE A 17 27.11 31.58 9.66
CA PHE A 17 26.49 30.30 9.39
C PHE A 17 27.07 29.35 10.44
N SER A 18 26.24 28.83 11.34
CA SER A 18 26.63 27.69 12.17
C SER A 18 27.02 26.58 11.20
N HIS A 19 28.31 26.27 11.12
CA HIS A 19 28.72 24.99 10.58
C HIS A 19 28.17 23.94 11.54
N CYS A 20 27.24 23.13 11.05
CA CYS A 20 26.96 21.85 11.70
C CYS A 20 28.28 21.10 11.81
N GLU A 21 28.71 20.77 13.03
CA GLU A 21 29.92 19.99 13.25
C GLU A 21 29.65 18.56 12.79
N THR A 22 30.37 18.10 11.76
CA THR A 22 30.18 16.77 11.20
C THR A 22 30.68 15.71 12.19
N LEU A 23 29.76 14.92 12.74
CA LEU A 23 30.07 13.89 13.73
C LEU A 23 30.49 12.59 13.04
N ASN A 24 31.69 12.08 13.36
CA ASN A 24 32.19 10.83 12.79
C ASN A 24 31.59 9.63 13.54
N VAL A 25 30.75 8.84 12.87
CA VAL A 25 30.13 7.65 13.42
C VAL A 25 31.16 6.52 13.48
N THR A 26 31.37 5.97 14.69
CA THR A 26 32.26 4.83 14.91
C THR A 26 31.42 3.61 15.29
N PHE A 27 31.23 2.68 14.37
CA PHE A 27 30.54 1.41 14.58
C PHE A 27 31.57 0.27 14.50
N PRO A 28 31.99 -0.34 15.63
CA PRO A 28 33.01 -1.39 15.65
C PRO A 28 32.67 -2.58 14.74
N GLU A 29 33.68 -3.28 14.24
CA GLU A 29 33.48 -4.44 13.36
C GLU A 29 32.86 -5.65 14.06
N GLN A 30 32.88 -5.67 15.40
CA GLN A 30 32.31 -6.70 16.28
C GLN A 30 31.78 -6.04 17.57
N PRO A 31 30.72 -6.56 18.21
CA PRO A 31 30.20 -6.03 19.46
C PRO A 31 31.23 -6.11 20.59
N PRO A 32 31.25 -5.15 21.53
CA PRO A 32 32.15 -5.16 22.68
C PRO A 32 32.02 -6.43 23.54
N ASN A 33 33.14 -6.82 24.18
CA ASN A 33 33.12 -7.92 25.17
C ASN A 33 32.20 -7.56 26.34
N GLY A 34 31.13 -8.34 26.53
CA GLY A 34 30.19 -8.21 27.64
C GLY A 34 28.83 -7.62 27.27
N THR A 35 28.60 -7.23 26.02
CA THR A 35 27.28 -6.81 25.51
C THR A 35 26.18 -7.86 25.78
N ALA A 36 24.93 -7.41 25.84
CA ALA A 36 23.75 -8.25 25.95
C ALA A 36 23.65 -9.33 24.86
N SER A 37 22.88 -10.38 25.15
CA SER A 37 22.56 -11.43 24.17
C SER A 37 21.59 -10.93 23.11
N ALA A 38 21.57 -11.58 21.94
CA ALA A 38 20.72 -11.17 20.84
C ALA A 38 19.22 -11.25 21.18
N VAL A 39 18.46 -10.18 20.88
CA VAL A 39 17.00 -10.11 21.07
C VAL A 39 16.23 -10.29 19.76
N ALA A 40 14.99 -10.79 19.85
CA ALA A 40 14.11 -10.97 18.69
C ALA A 40 13.65 -9.62 18.08
N ASP A 41 13.07 -9.65 16.88
CA ASP A 41 12.52 -8.46 16.21
C ASP A 41 11.24 -7.93 16.87
N ASN A 42 10.39 -8.81 17.40
CA ASN A 42 9.27 -8.44 18.28
C ASN A 42 9.72 -7.99 19.69
N PHE A 43 10.88 -7.35 19.83
CA PHE A 43 11.36 -6.77 21.08
C PHE A 43 10.35 -5.78 21.67
N LEU A 44 9.77 -4.93 20.82
CA LEU A 44 8.75 -3.99 21.22
C LEU A 44 7.36 -4.66 21.27
N GLY A 45 6.65 -4.44 22.37
CA GLY A 45 5.23 -4.73 22.50
C GLY A 45 4.42 -3.49 22.88
N ILE A 46 3.11 -3.66 23.03
CA ILE A 46 2.19 -2.63 23.51
C ILE A 46 1.51 -3.10 24.79
N SER A 47 1.48 -2.25 25.82
CA SER A 47 0.81 -2.47 27.10
C SER A 47 -0.49 -1.68 27.13
N PHE A 48 -1.61 -2.35 27.42
CA PHE A 48 -2.95 -1.75 27.54
C PHE A 48 -3.49 -1.88 28.96
N GLU A 49 -4.06 -0.79 29.46
CA GLU A 49 -4.85 -0.75 30.70
C GLU A 49 -6.23 -1.43 30.49
N LEU A 50 -6.53 -2.46 31.29
CA LEU A 50 -7.74 -3.28 31.17
C LEU A 50 -9.01 -2.45 31.16
N SER A 51 -9.11 -1.48 32.07
CA SER A 51 -10.33 -0.70 32.34
C SER A 51 -10.81 0.16 31.16
N SER A 52 -9.97 0.30 30.12
CA SER A 52 -10.26 1.07 28.90
C SER A 52 -10.29 0.22 27.61
N PHE A 53 -10.00 -1.08 27.70
CA PHE A 53 -9.70 -1.93 26.54
C PHE A 53 -10.84 -1.99 25.52
N ASP A 54 -12.11 -1.99 25.96
CA ASP A 54 -13.28 -2.04 25.08
C ASP A 54 -13.50 -0.74 24.27
N THR A 55 -12.99 0.39 24.75
CA THR A 55 -13.00 1.69 24.04
C THR A 55 -11.95 1.74 22.92
N LEU A 56 -10.88 0.95 23.05
CA LEU A 56 -9.75 0.91 22.12
C LEU A 56 -9.89 -0.23 21.10
N TRP A 57 -10.24 -1.44 21.54
CA TRP A 57 -10.33 -2.64 20.72
C TRP A 57 -11.76 -2.97 20.27
N GLY A 58 -12.76 -2.25 20.76
CA GLY A 58 -14.16 -2.53 20.51
C GLY A 58 -14.77 -3.46 21.57
N SER A 59 -16.02 -3.22 21.95
CA SER A 59 -16.72 -3.93 23.02
C SER A 59 -17.29 -5.30 22.64
N THR A 60 -17.22 -5.67 21.36
CA THR A 60 -17.63 -6.95 20.76
C THR A 60 -16.84 -7.18 19.47
N VAL A 61 -16.80 -8.42 18.97
CA VAL A 61 -16.17 -8.75 17.67
C VAL A 61 -16.71 -7.89 16.52
N ASP A 62 -18.03 -7.65 16.47
CA ASP A 62 -18.68 -6.81 15.45
C ASP A 62 -18.38 -5.31 15.58
N THR A 63 -17.70 -4.88 16.66
CA THR A 63 -17.36 -3.47 16.93
C THR A 63 -15.85 -3.20 17.00
N ILE A 64 -15.00 -4.14 16.55
CA ILE A 64 -13.56 -3.94 16.39
C ILE A 64 -13.28 -2.74 15.47
N PRO A 65 -12.53 -1.71 15.91
CA PRO A 65 -12.25 -0.55 15.08
C PRO A 65 -11.26 -0.88 13.96
N ASP A 66 -11.67 -0.62 12.71
CA ASP A 66 -10.82 -0.75 11.52
C ASP A 66 -9.46 -0.03 11.66
N ALA A 67 -9.43 1.07 12.41
CA ALA A 67 -8.21 1.80 12.70
C ALA A 67 -7.25 1.07 13.64
N MET A 68 -7.76 0.35 14.64
CA MET A 68 -6.93 -0.44 15.55
C MET A 68 -6.26 -1.59 14.78
N VAL A 69 -7.01 -2.26 13.90
CA VAL A 69 -6.47 -3.29 13.00
C VAL A 69 -5.32 -2.73 12.16
N ASN A 70 -5.50 -1.57 11.52
CA ASN A 70 -4.43 -0.93 10.74
C ASN A 70 -3.23 -0.50 11.61
N TYR A 71 -3.45 0.13 12.78
CA TYR A 71 -2.37 0.51 13.69
C TYR A 71 -1.50 -0.68 14.12
N LEU A 72 -2.13 -1.81 14.47
CA LEU A 72 -1.42 -3.01 14.89
C LEU A 72 -0.76 -3.73 13.71
N HIS A 73 -1.45 -3.87 12.57
CA HIS A 73 -0.92 -4.50 11.37
C HIS A 73 0.25 -3.72 10.75
N ASN A 74 0.23 -2.38 10.80
CA ASN A 74 1.38 -1.54 10.41
C ASN A 74 2.66 -1.93 11.16
N ILE A 75 2.58 -2.21 12.46
CA ILE A 75 3.71 -2.65 13.28
C ILE A 75 4.04 -4.11 12.95
N ASN A 76 3.03 -5.00 12.90
CA ASN A 76 3.23 -6.43 12.74
C ASN A 76 3.93 -6.83 11.43
N VAL A 77 3.64 -6.17 10.29
CA VAL A 77 4.29 -6.50 9.00
C VAL A 77 5.79 -6.16 8.92
N ARG A 78 6.35 -5.57 9.99
CA ARG A 78 7.78 -5.25 10.11
C ARG A 78 8.54 -6.28 10.96
N THR A 79 7.82 -7.17 11.66
CA THR A 79 8.37 -8.19 12.57
C THR A 79 8.03 -9.60 12.09
N SER A 80 9.00 -10.51 12.13
CA SER A 80 8.78 -11.93 11.80
C SER A 80 8.24 -12.75 12.98
N ALA A 81 8.56 -12.36 14.21
CA ALA A 81 7.95 -12.93 15.42
C ALA A 81 6.65 -12.20 15.80
N PRO A 82 5.70 -12.83 16.52
CA PRO A 82 4.36 -12.28 16.74
C PRO A 82 4.34 -10.96 17.50
N LEU A 83 3.49 -10.01 17.07
CA LEU A 83 3.29 -8.74 17.77
C LEU A 83 2.83 -8.98 19.23
N ARG A 84 3.61 -8.48 20.19
CA ARG A 84 3.39 -8.72 21.63
C ARG A 84 2.44 -7.67 22.24
N ILE A 85 1.37 -8.14 22.87
CA ILE A 85 0.35 -7.31 23.52
C ILE A 85 0.22 -7.71 24.99
N ARG A 86 0.33 -6.77 25.93
CA ARG A 86 0.10 -7.00 27.36
C ARG A 86 -1.18 -6.29 27.80
N VAL A 87 -2.08 -7.00 28.49
CA VAL A 87 -3.31 -6.44 29.06
C VAL A 87 -3.23 -6.51 30.58
N GLY A 88 -3.27 -5.36 31.24
CA GLY A 88 -2.98 -5.24 32.67
C GLY A 88 -3.24 -3.82 33.17
N GLY A 89 -2.22 -3.21 33.77
CA GLY A 89 -2.31 -1.90 34.41
C GLY A 89 -2.92 -1.98 35.82
N ASN A 90 -3.07 -0.84 36.48
CA ASN A 90 -3.54 -0.80 37.88
C ASN A 90 -4.99 -1.31 38.00
N GLY A 91 -5.84 -0.97 37.03
CA GLY A 91 -7.24 -1.40 37.04
C GLY A 91 -7.42 -2.93 36.96
N MET A 92 -6.45 -3.69 36.43
CA MET A 92 -6.48 -5.16 36.45
C MET A 92 -6.53 -5.71 37.88
N ASP A 93 -5.69 -5.19 38.78
CA ASP A 93 -5.64 -5.67 40.16
C ASP A 93 -6.94 -5.36 40.94
N GLY A 94 -7.61 -4.26 40.60
CA GLY A 94 -8.90 -3.86 41.18
C GLY A 94 -10.13 -4.52 40.54
N SER A 95 -9.95 -5.20 39.41
CA SER A 95 -11.04 -5.77 38.61
C SER A 95 -11.43 -7.18 39.05
N THR A 96 -12.63 -7.62 38.66
CA THR A 96 -13.16 -8.96 38.94
C THR A 96 -13.49 -9.67 37.64
N TYR A 97 -12.92 -10.86 37.44
CA TYR A 97 -13.31 -11.71 36.32
C TYR A 97 -14.66 -12.36 36.60
N VAL A 98 -15.62 -12.24 35.68
CA VAL A 98 -16.99 -12.77 35.86
C VAL A 98 -17.38 -13.81 34.80
N GLY A 99 -16.42 -14.28 34.01
CA GLY A 99 -16.59 -15.38 33.05
C GLY A 99 -17.66 -15.09 31.99
N SER A 100 -18.73 -15.88 32.00
CA SER A 100 -19.90 -15.71 31.12
C SER A 100 -21.11 -15.05 31.80
N SER A 101 -20.93 -14.46 32.99
CA SER A 101 -22.03 -13.86 33.77
C SER A 101 -22.52 -12.51 33.20
N ILE A 102 -21.69 -11.85 32.39
CA ILE A 102 -22.03 -10.64 31.64
C ILE A 102 -21.91 -10.92 30.13
N THR A 103 -22.68 -10.18 29.32
CA THR A 103 -22.66 -10.28 27.85
C THR A 103 -21.90 -9.14 27.17
N LYS A 104 -21.06 -8.43 27.92
CA LYS A 104 -20.17 -7.35 27.46
C LYS A 104 -18.73 -7.77 27.74
N MET A 105 -17.77 -7.06 27.15
CA MET A 105 -16.37 -7.16 27.56
C MET A 105 -16.19 -6.66 29.00
N LEU A 106 -16.53 -5.39 29.27
CA LEU A 106 -16.31 -4.69 30.54
C LEU A 106 -17.62 -4.11 31.10
N GLU A 107 -17.71 -3.99 32.42
CA GLU A 107 -18.67 -3.16 33.14
C GLU A 107 -17.97 -2.42 34.29
N LEU A 108 -17.94 -1.08 34.24
CA LEU A 108 -17.44 -0.23 35.32
C LEU A 108 -18.21 -0.49 36.61
N THR A 109 -17.52 -0.85 37.68
CA THR A 109 -18.13 -1.17 38.98
C THR A 109 -18.25 0.04 39.91
N ASP A 110 -17.40 1.04 39.73
CA ASP A 110 -17.41 2.29 40.49
C ASP A 110 -17.27 3.49 39.53
N PRO A 111 -18.27 4.40 39.43
CA PRO A 111 -18.20 5.59 38.60
C PRO A 111 -17.40 6.75 39.25
N ASP A 112 -17.13 6.68 40.56
CA ASP A 112 -16.36 7.66 41.32
C ASP A 112 -14.92 7.16 41.61
N ALA A 113 -14.48 6.13 40.89
CA ALA A 113 -13.19 5.46 41.04
C ALA A 113 -11.98 6.41 40.89
N TYR A 114 -10.85 6.03 41.48
CA TYR A 114 -9.60 6.76 41.27
C TYR A 114 -9.16 6.62 39.81
N PHE A 115 -8.86 7.74 39.14
CA PHE A 115 -8.59 7.77 37.70
C PHE A 115 -7.37 6.93 37.26
N ASN A 116 -6.52 6.47 38.19
CA ASN A 116 -5.37 5.62 37.93
C ASN A 116 -5.52 4.20 38.50
N ASP A 117 -6.71 3.82 38.95
CA ASP A 117 -7.06 2.48 39.45
C ASP A 117 -8.58 2.28 39.29
N ILE A 118 -9.03 2.06 38.03
CA ILE A 118 -10.45 1.98 37.68
C ILE A 118 -10.88 0.49 37.63
N PRO A 119 -11.73 0.02 38.57
CA PRO A 119 -12.16 -1.38 38.60
C PRO A 119 -13.30 -1.66 37.62
N VAL A 120 -13.24 -2.83 36.97
CA VAL A 120 -14.28 -3.36 36.08
C VAL A 120 -14.63 -4.81 36.44
N ASN A 121 -15.89 -5.19 36.21
CA ASN A 121 -16.25 -6.59 35.97
C ASN A 121 -15.92 -6.90 34.51
N PHE A 122 -15.21 -8.00 34.22
CA PHE A 122 -14.87 -8.36 32.84
C PHE A 122 -15.12 -9.84 32.52
N GLY A 123 -15.49 -10.14 31.27
CA GLY A 123 -15.96 -11.47 30.85
C GLY A 123 -15.23 -12.05 29.64
N ARG A 124 -15.64 -13.27 29.22
CA ARG A 124 -15.04 -14.03 28.10
C ARG A 124 -14.97 -13.26 26.77
N VAL A 125 -15.83 -12.25 26.58
CA VAL A 125 -15.83 -11.35 25.40
C VAL A 125 -14.50 -10.62 25.19
N LEU A 126 -13.69 -10.44 26.25
CA LEU A 126 -12.30 -9.96 26.13
C LEU A 126 -11.48 -10.87 25.20
N PHE A 127 -11.50 -12.18 25.46
CA PHE A 127 -10.78 -13.18 24.68
C PHE A 127 -11.39 -13.35 23.27
N ASP A 128 -12.71 -13.22 23.12
CA ASP A 128 -13.37 -13.24 21.80
C ASP A 128 -12.86 -12.09 20.90
N VAL A 129 -12.73 -10.88 21.44
CA VAL A 129 -12.22 -9.71 20.71
C VAL A 129 -10.70 -9.81 20.46
N MET A 130 -9.92 -10.28 21.43
CA MET A 130 -8.47 -10.52 21.23
C MET A 130 -8.23 -11.55 20.12
N ASN A 131 -9.02 -12.62 20.08
CA ASN A 131 -8.94 -13.64 19.03
C ASN A 131 -9.37 -13.10 17.66
N ALA A 132 -10.45 -12.32 17.59
CA ALA A 132 -10.88 -11.71 16.33
C ALA A 132 -9.92 -10.61 15.82
N MET A 133 -9.21 -9.91 16.72
CA MET A 133 -8.13 -9.01 16.32
C MET A 133 -6.93 -9.77 15.77
N TYR A 134 -6.53 -10.89 16.39
CA TYR A 134 -5.50 -11.78 15.83
C TYR A 134 -5.89 -12.19 14.40
N ASP A 135 -7.13 -12.66 14.19
CA ASP A 135 -7.61 -13.16 12.90
C ASP A 135 -7.64 -12.08 11.78
N GLU A 136 -7.41 -10.81 12.12
CA GLU A 136 -7.37 -9.63 11.21
C GLU A 136 -5.97 -8.99 11.11
N VAL A 137 -5.01 -9.39 11.94
CA VAL A 137 -3.67 -8.78 12.08
C VAL A 137 -2.51 -9.79 11.95
N GLU A 138 -2.78 -11.09 12.11
CA GLU A 138 -1.85 -12.20 12.44
C GLU A 138 -0.40 -12.15 11.90
N PRO A 139 0.61 -12.60 12.70
CA PRO A 139 0.50 -13.25 14.02
C PRO A 139 0.61 -12.28 15.22
N MET A 140 -0.12 -12.57 16.30
CA MET A 140 -0.04 -11.82 17.58
C MET A 140 0.13 -12.76 18.77
N GLN A 141 0.68 -12.25 19.88
CA GLN A 141 0.79 -12.95 21.16
C GLN A 141 0.41 -12.06 22.34
N PHE A 142 -0.19 -12.67 23.36
CA PHE A 142 -0.86 -11.97 24.45
C PHE A 142 -0.29 -12.31 25.82
N ILE A 143 -0.07 -11.29 26.65
CA ILE A 143 0.26 -11.40 28.07
C ILE A 143 -0.93 -10.88 28.89
N ILE A 144 -1.42 -11.67 29.83
CA ILE A 144 -2.61 -11.36 30.66
C ILE A 144 -2.21 -11.11 32.11
N GLY A 145 -2.56 -9.96 32.66
CA GLY A 145 -2.47 -9.71 34.11
C GLY A 145 -3.46 -10.56 34.92
N LEU A 146 -3.05 -10.94 36.12
CA LEU A 146 -3.79 -11.73 37.10
C LEU A 146 -3.73 -10.98 38.45
N SER A 147 -4.85 -10.69 39.09
CA SER A 147 -4.86 -9.88 40.31
C SER A 147 -4.13 -10.57 41.47
N MET A 148 -3.26 -9.84 42.17
CA MET A 148 -2.68 -10.22 43.47
C MET A 148 -3.18 -9.31 44.60
N ARG A 149 -4.34 -8.65 44.41
CA ARG A 149 -4.93 -7.72 45.37
C ARG A 149 -5.61 -8.42 46.57
N ASP A 150 -6.20 -9.59 46.36
CA ASP A 150 -6.67 -10.47 47.45
C ASP A 150 -6.36 -11.97 47.21
N PRO A 151 -5.09 -12.39 47.32
CA PRO A 151 -4.66 -13.77 47.04
C PRO A 151 -5.13 -14.79 48.09
N ALA A 152 -5.85 -14.37 49.14
CA ALA A 152 -6.54 -15.27 50.06
C ALA A 152 -7.89 -15.76 49.52
N ASN A 153 -8.37 -15.20 48.40
CA ASN A 153 -9.58 -15.60 47.67
C ASN A 153 -9.29 -15.74 46.16
N ASP A 154 -8.14 -16.35 45.84
CA ASP A 154 -7.58 -16.49 44.49
C ASP A 154 -8.43 -17.28 43.48
N GLN A 155 -9.53 -17.92 43.88
CA GLN A 155 -10.50 -18.58 42.99
C GLN A 155 -10.87 -17.74 41.74
N ASN A 156 -10.98 -16.41 41.86
CA ASN A 156 -11.25 -15.53 40.72
C ASN A 156 -10.09 -15.48 39.71
N VAL A 157 -8.86 -15.46 40.23
CA VAL A 157 -7.60 -15.51 39.48
C VAL A 157 -7.44 -16.86 38.80
N LEU A 158 -7.77 -17.94 39.50
CA LEU A 158 -7.71 -19.32 38.99
C LEU A 158 -8.77 -19.59 37.91
N GLU A 159 -9.92 -18.92 37.95
CA GLU A 159 -10.91 -18.92 36.86
C GLU A 159 -10.41 -18.12 35.65
N LEU A 160 -9.90 -16.90 35.86
CA LEU A 160 -9.31 -16.08 34.80
C LEU A 160 -8.14 -16.78 34.08
N ALA A 161 -7.24 -17.41 34.83
CA ALA A 161 -6.06 -18.10 34.30
C ALA A 161 -6.43 -19.36 33.50
N LYS A 162 -7.48 -20.09 33.89
CA LYS A 162 -8.04 -21.19 33.09
C LYS A 162 -8.64 -20.67 31.80
N ASP A 163 -9.48 -19.64 31.87
CA ASP A 163 -10.21 -19.13 30.72
C ASP A 163 -9.26 -18.47 29.71
N ALA A 164 -8.23 -17.74 30.16
CA ALA A 164 -7.16 -17.24 29.31
C ALA A 164 -6.42 -18.39 28.59
N ARG A 165 -6.06 -19.46 29.31
CA ARG A 165 -5.37 -20.63 28.74
C ARG A 165 -6.25 -21.47 27.82
N GLU A 166 -7.55 -21.59 28.10
CA GLU A 166 -8.53 -22.29 27.25
C GLU A 166 -8.79 -21.52 25.95
N LEU A 167 -8.98 -20.20 26.03
CA LEU A 167 -9.54 -19.41 24.94
C LEU A 167 -8.50 -18.75 24.04
N LEU A 168 -7.29 -18.48 24.53
CA LEU A 168 -6.18 -17.97 23.72
C LEU A 168 -5.27 -19.10 23.20
N GLY A 169 -5.17 -20.22 23.92
CA GLY A 169 -4.31 -21.35 23.55
C GLY A 169 -2.86 -20.93 23.32
N ASP A 170 -2.29 -21.31 22.17
CA ASP A 170 -0.91 -20.94 21.76
C ASP A 170 -0.69 -19.43 21.56
N ARG A 171 -1.77 -18.62 21.56
CA ARG A 171 -1.71 -17.14 21.51
C ARG A 171 -1.39 -16.53 22.89
N LEU A 172 -1.50 -17.29 23.99
CA LEU A 172 -1.10 -16.86 25.34
C LEU A 172 0.42 -17.03 25.52
N ASP A 173 1.14 -15.92 25.61
CA ASP A 173 2.59 -15.92 25.86
C ASP A 173 2.91 -16.03 27.36
N ALA A 174 2.24 -15.25 28.21
CA ALA A 174 2.42 -15.31 29.66
C ALA A 174 1.21 -14.81 30.46
N MET A 175 1.17 -15.15 31.74
CA MET A 175 0.26 -14.60 32.74
C MET A 175 1.07 -13.92 33.86
N LEU A 176 0.72 -12.67 34.21
CA LEU A 176 1.47 -11.86 35.18
C LEU A 176 0.77 -11.79 36.53
N LEU A 177 1.40 -12.28 37.60
CA LEU A 177 0.83 -12.26 38.95
C LEU A 177 1.07 -10.90 39.63
N GLY A 178 0.04 -10.04 39.60
CA GLY A 178 0.00 -8.67 40.12
C GLY A 178 0.32 -7.60 39.08
N ASN A 179 0.13 -6.33 39.49
CA ASN A 179 0.63 -5.12 38.84
C ASN A 179 1.22 -4.19 39.92
N GLU A 180 2.53 -3.94 39.90
CA GLU A 180 3.22 -3.05 40.85
C GLU A 180 2.99 -3.45 42.35
N PRO A 181 3.21 -4.71 42.76
CA PRO A 181 2.94 -5.17 44.13
C PRO A 181 3.78 -4.45 45.21
N ASP A 182 4.89 -3.83 44.81
CA ASP A 182 5.70 -2.95 45.65
C ASP A 182 4.98 -1.64 46.05
N LEU A 183 3.96 -1.24 45.29
CA LEU A 183 3.15 -0.04 45.54
C LEU A 183 1.85 -0.31 46.31
N TYR A 184 1.43 -1.57 46.51
CA TYR A 184 0.19 -1.92 47.22
C TYR A 184 0.07 -1.30 48.63
N ALA A 185 1.20 -1.11 49.32
CA ALA A 185 1.24 -0.43 50.62
C ALA A 185 1.06 1.09 50.51
N GLY A 186 1.59 1.71 49.44
CA GLY A 186 1.51 3.14 49.19
C GLY A 186 0.15 3.58 48.65
N HIS A 187 -0.49 2.76 47.82
CA HIS A 187 -1.84 2.99 47.27
C HIS A 187 -2.96 2.75 48.31
N GLY A 188 -2.62 2.28 49.52
CA GLY A 188 -3.59 1.96 50.59
C GLY A 188 -4.34 0.64 50.39
N THR A 189 -4.02 -0.09 49.32
CA THR A 189 -4.64 -1.33 48.88
C THR A 189 -4.38 -2.50 49.82
N ARG A 190 -3.16 -2.59 50.37
CA ARG A 190 -2.75 -3.54 51.42
C ARG A 190 -2.11 -2.74 52.56
N THR A 191 -2.23 -3.20 53.80
CA THR A 191 -1.55 -2.58 54.96
C THR A 191 -0.29 -3.36 55.30
N GLU A 192 0.83 -2.67 55.56
CA GLU A 192 2.14 -3.26 55.93
C GLU A 192 2.68 -4.31 54.93
N TYR A 193 2.35 -4.17 53.65
CA TYR A 193 2.77 -5.08 52.58
C TYR A 193 4.29 -5.03 52.34
N ASN A 194 4.90 -6.20 52.15
CA ASN A 194 6.36 -6.38 52.09
C ASN A 194 6.72 -7.68 51.35
N LEU A 195 7.99 -7.81 50.93
CA LEU A 195 8.51 -8.96 50.17
C LEU A 195 8.20 -10.32 50.78
N THR A 196 8.29 -10.47 52.11
CA THR A 196 8.03 -11.76 52.78
C THR A 196 6.56 -12.17 52.65
N THR A 197 5.66 -11.19 52.78
CA THR A 197 4.22 -11.40 52.55
C THR A 197 3.97 -11.71 51.08
N TYR A 198 4.52 -10.94 50.14
CA TYR A 198 4.35 -11.14 48.70
C TYR A 198 4.81 -12.53 48.24
N ILE A 199 6.02 -12.97 48.59
CA ILE A 199 6.54 -14.30 48.20
C ILE A 199 5.72 -15.44 48.84
N SER A 200 5.18 -15.24 50.05
CA SER A 200 4.31 -16.24 50.70
C SER A 200 2.91 -16.31 50.10
N GLU A 201 2.35 -15.19 49.64
CA GLU A 201 1.06 -15.13 48.95
C GLU A 201 1.19 -15.64 47.50
N LEU A 202 2.29 -15.29 46.82
CA LEU A 202 2.64 -15.82 45.50
C LEU A 202 2.74 -17.35 45.51
N GLY A 203 3.40 -17.92 46.52
CA GLY A 203 3.51 -19.38 46.68
C GLY A 203 2.17 -20.09 46.92
N HIS A 204 1.17 -19.41 47.48
CA HIS A 204 -0.20 -19.94 47.58
C HIS A 204 -0.83 -20.05 46.19
N VAL A 205 -0.90 -18.92 45.46
CA VAL A 205 -1.58 -18.86 44.15
C VAL A 205 -0.90 -19.78 43.14
N ILE A 206 0.44 -19.85 43.12
CA ILE A 206 1.16 -20.78 42.23
C ILE A 206 0.87 -22.24 42.60
N GLY A 207 0.80 -22.58 43.90
CA GLY A 207 0.42 -23.91 44.37
C GLY A 207 -0.98 -24.34 43.89
N ASP A 208 -1.97 -23.47 44.06
CA ASP A 208 -3.34 -23.73 43.59
C ASP A 208 -3.45 -23.76 42.05
N MET A 209 -2.62 -22.99 41.33
CA MET A 209 -2.48 -23.10 39.87
C MET A 209 -1.84 -24.44 39.43
N GLU A 210 -0.91 -25.00 40.22
CA GLU A 210 -0.33 -26.32 39.99
C GLU A 210 -1.33 -27.45 40.28
N GLU A 211 -2.01 -27.43 41.44
CA GLU A 211 -3.03 -28.43 41.79
C GLU A 211 -4.15 -28.48 40.74
N GLN A 212 -4.53 -27.33 40.19
CA GLN A 212 -5.56 -27.19 39.16
C GLN A 212 -5.03 -27.34 37.72
N SER A 213 -3.77 -27.79 37.55
CA SER A 213 -3.14 -28.11 36.26
C SER A 213 -3.04 -26.94 35.25
N ILE A 214 -3.14 -25.71 35.73
CA ILE A 214 -2.98 -24.47 34.95
C ILE A 214 -1.50 -24.31 34.52
N MET A 215 -0.57 -24.85 35.32
CA MET A 215 0.89 -24.76 35.18
C MET A 215 1.55 -25.83 34.29
N ASN A 216 0.83 -26.40 33.33
CA ASN A 216 1.42 -27.34 32.36
C ASN A 216 2.36 -26.62 31.36
N GLY A 217 3.61 -26.38 31.78
CA GLY A 217 4.63 -25.59 31.08
C GLY A 217 4.76 -24.16 31.60
N SER A 218 5.96 -23.58 31.48
CA SER A 218 6.27 -22.23 31.97
C SER A 218 5.45 -21.16 31.22
N VAL A 219 4.48 -20.59 31.92
CA VAL A 219 3.58 -19.52 31.43
C VAL A 219 3.52 -18.32 32.38
N LEU A 220 4.18 -18.36 33.54
CA LEU A 220 4.18 -17.25 34.49
C LEU A 220 5.21 -16.19 34.12
N GLY A 221 4.81 -14.93 34.25
CA GLY A 221 5.69 -13.77 34.39
C GLY A 221 5.41 -13.05 35.73
N GLY A 222 6.41 -12.34 36.24
CA GLY A 222 6.31 -11.61 37.51
C GLY A 222 7.68 -11.05 37.90
N PRO A 223 7.80 -10.17 38.90
CA PRO A 223 6.75 -9.73 39.82
C PRO A 223 5.99 -8.47 39.34
N THR A 224 6.32 -7.89 38.17
CA THR A 224 5.76 -6.63 37.64
C THR A 224 6.02 -5.38 38.49
N ILE A 225 7.05 -5.40 39.34
CA ILE A 225 7.40 -4.25 40.19
C ILE A 225 7.60 -2.96 39.40
N CYS A 226 7.21 -1.83 39.99
CA CYS A 226 7.71 -0.52 39.57
C CYS A 226 8.71 0.02 40.59
N CYS A 227 8.36 1.13 41.21
CA CYS A 227 9.27 2.20 41.56
C CYS A 227 9.16 2.54 43.07
N GLY A 228 8.62 1.61 43.84
CA GLY A 228 8.49 1.67 45.29
C GLY A 228 9.81 1.44 46.00
N GLN A 229 9.93 0.32 46.73
CA GLN A 229 11.09 0.03 47.59
C GLN A 229 11.70 -1.36 47.33
N TRP A 230 11.32 -2.03 46.23
CA TRP A 230 11.81 -3.36 45.87
C TRP A 230 12.51 -3.27 44.51
N SER A 231 13.77 -3.74 44.42
CA SER A 231 14.41 -4.02 43.13
C SER A 231 14.16 -5.48 42.72
N LEU A 232 14.38 -5.81 41.44
CA LEU A 232 14.22 -7.18 40.96
C LEU A 232 15.19 -8.14 41.67
N SER A 233 16.40 -7.69 42.01
CA SER A 233 17.35 -8.48 42.80
C SER A 233 16.88 -8.70 44.24
N ASP A 234 16.13 -7.78 44.86
CA ASP A 234 15.50 -8.01 46.17
C ASP A 234 14.41 -9.09 46.08
N VAL A 235 13.55 -9.05 45.05
CA VAL A 235 12.46 -10.03 44.90
C VAL A 235 13.00 -11.43 44.58
N ILE A 236 14.03 -11.53 43.71
CA ILE A 236 14.74 -12.78 43.43
C ILE A 236 15.32 -13.36 44.73
N GLN A 237 16.11 -12.59 45.48
CA GLN A 237 16.72 -13.04 46.74
C GLN A 237 15.71 -13.32 47.87
N ALA A 238 14.49 -12.77 47.80
CA ALA A 238 13.41 -13.07 48.72
C ALA A 238 12.73 -14.43 48.44
N GLY A 239 12.94 -15.01 47.25
CA GLY A 239 12.50 -16.36 46.90
C GLY A 239 11.69 -16.49 45.61
N LEU A 240 11.81 -15.54 44.66
CA LEU A 240 11.16 -15.65 43.35
C LEU A 240 11.75 -16.79 42.50
N ASP A 241 13.03 -17.08 42.72
CA ASP A 241 13.87 -18.12 42.10
C ASP A 241 13.35 -19.56 42.31
N GLN A 242 12.47 -19.75 43.30
CA GLN A 242 11.89 -21.04 43.65
C GLN A 242 10.74 -21.48 42.73
N TYR A 243 10.26 -20.60 41.84
CA TYR A 243 9.07 -20.83 41.02
C TYR A 243 9.38 -20.88 39.51
N PRO A 244 8.61 -21.64 38.70
CA PRO A 244 8.94 -21.93 37.29
C PRO A 244 8.56 -20.77 36.33
N TYR A 245 9.12 -19.59 36.57
CA TYR A 245 8.92 -18.40 35.74
C TYR A 245 9.42 -18.58 34.31
N LYS A 246 8.62 -18.08 33.36
CA LYS A 246 9.01 -17.91 31.95
C LYS A 246 9.78 -16.60 31.75
N TYR A 247 9.37 -15.56 32.45
CA TYR A 247 9.97 -14.22 32.40
C TYR A 247 10.02 -13.60 33.79
N TYR A 248 11.08 -12.85 34.08
CA TYR A 248 11.02 -11.84 35.12
C TYR A 248 10.53 -10.52 34.53
N THR A 249 9.74 -9.74 35.26
CA THR A 249 9.03 -8.58 34.70
C THR A 249 9.06 -7.37 35.63
N VAL A 250 9.26 -6.20 35.03
CA VAL A 250 9.33 -4.91 35.73
C VAL A 250 8.58 -3.83 34.94
N GLN A 251 8.37 -2.67 35.55
CA GLN A 251 7.72 -1.49 35.01
C GLN A 251 8.56 -0.26 35.40
N HIS A 252 8.68 0.76 34.55
CA HIS A 252 9.37 2.00 34.97
C HIS A 252 9.00 3.22 34.13
N TYR A 253 8.77 4.35 34.80
CA TYR A 253 8.59 5.67 34.19
C TYR A 253 9.61 6.65 34.81
N PRO A 254 10.31 7.50 34.04
CA PRO A 254 11.25 8.49 34.58
C PRO A 254 10.64 9.47 35.59
N ASN A 255 9.36 9.79 35.47
CA ASN A 255 8.66 10.73 36.35
C ASN A 255 7.15 10.44 36.39
N HIS A 256 6.41 11.13 37.26
CA HIS A 256 4.96 10.93 37.45
C HIS A 256 4.16 12.24 37.49
N ALA A 257 2.94 12.23 36.95
CA ALA A 257 2.00 13.36 36.98
C ALA A 257 0.89 13.22 38.04
N CYS A 258 1.00 12.25 38.97
CA CYS A 258 -0.08 11.88 39.91
C CYS A 258 -0.51 13.00 40.88
N GLN A 259 0.31 14.05 41.06
CA GLN A 259 -0.01 15.26 41.83
C GLN A 259 -0.15 16.51 40.95
N GLY A 260 -0.24 16.33 39.64
CA GLY A 260 -0.24 17.36 38.61
C GLY A 260 1.15 17.65 38.00
N PRO A 261 1.21 18.57 37.02
CA PRO A 261 2.47 19.01 36.41
C PRO A 261 3.36 19.79 37.38
N ASN A 262 4.68 19.63 37.26
CA ASN A 262 5.73 20.32 38.01
C ASN A 262 6.95 20.57 37.11
N ASP A 263 7.97 21.27 37.64
CA ASP A 263 9.16 21.67 36.87
C ASP A 263 9.95 20.47 36.33
N ASP A 264 9.95 19.33 37.02
CA ASP A 264 10.69 18.12 36.61
C ASP A 264 9.93 17.31 35.55
N ASN A 265 8.62 17.09 35.74
CA ASN A 265 7.79 16.26 34.86
C ASN A 265 7.27 16.99 33.60
N THR A 266 7.61 18.27 33.43
CA THR A 266 7.36 19.07 32.22
C THR A 266 8.63 19.47 31.47
N ASN A 267 9.82 19.10 31.97
CA ASN A 267 11.12 19.45 31.40
C ASN A 267 11.43 18.63 30.13
N VAL A 268 11.18 19.19 28.95
CA VAL A 268 11.49 18.54 27.66
C VAL A 268 12.97 18.21 27.48
N THR A 269 13.88 19.00 28.07
CA THR A 269 15.33 18.82 27.93
C THR A 269 15.81 17.51 28.56
N TYR A 270 15.13 16.98 29.58
CA TYR A 270 15.41 15.63 30.11
C TYR A 270 15.17 14.55 29.05
N TYR A 271 14.07 14.64 28.31
CA TYR A 271 13.66 13.66 27.30
C TYR A 271 14.42 13.82 25.97
N LEU A 272 15.12 14.95 25.78
CA LEU A 272 16.11 15.16 24.71
C LEU A 272 17.56 14.95 25.17
N SER A 273 17.79 14.47 26.40
CA SER A 273 19.12 14.17 26.94
C SER A 273 19.35 12.66 27.00
N HIS A 274 20.00 12.12 25.96
CA HIS A 274 20.40 10.72 25.87
C HIS A 274 21.23 10.23 27.09
N MET A 275 21.99 11.14 27.72
CA MET A 275 22.75 10.88 28.96
C MET A 275 21.87 10.36 30.11
N GLU A 276 20.60 10.76 30.17
CA GLU A 276 19.66 10.39 31.25
C GLU A 276 19.03 8.99 31.05
N VAL A 277 19.05 8.46 29.83
CA VAL A 277 18.35 7.22 29.45
C VAL A 277 19.03 5.97 30.04
N GLY A 278 20.36 5.98 30.18
CA GLY A 278 21.11 4.94 30.89
C GLY A 278 20.72 4.85 32.37
N PRO A 279 20.91 5.93 33.17
CA PRO A 279 20.49 6.00 34.58
C PRO A 279 19.02 5.62 34.83
N TYR A 280 18.10 5.94 33.92
CA TYR A 280 16.68 5.54 33.99
C TYR A 280 16.48 4.01 33.93
N LEU A 281 17.38 3.25 33.30
CA LEU A 281 17.30 1.79 33.19
C LEU A 281 18.22 1.06 34.20
N ASP A 282 19.32 1.69 34.61
CA ASP A 282 20.37 1.05 35.42
C ASP A 282 19.93 0.68 36.85
N TRP A 283 18.80 1.21 37.35
CA TRP A 283 18.25 0.94 38.69
C TRP A 283 18.01 -0.55 39.00
N ASN A 284 17.84 -1.39 37.96
CA ASN A 284 17.55 -2.81 38.09
C ASN A 284 18.67 -3.72 37.54
N SER A 285 19.86 -3.16 37.26
CA SER A 285 21.00 -3.87 36.65
C SER A 285 21.43 -5.13 37.41
N ASP A 286 21.48 -5.10 38.74
CA ASP A 286 21.76 -6.28 39.58
C ASP A 286 20.68 -7.38 39.41
N GLY A 287 19.41 -7.00 39.24
CA GLY A 287 18.31 -7.94 39.02
C GLY A 287 18.37 -8.60 37.63
N ILE A 288 18.78 -7.85 36.60
CA ILE A 288 19.01 -8.38 35.26
C ILE A 288 20.23 -9.32 35.24
N ALA A 289 21.26 -9.03 36.04
CA ALA A 289 22.40 -9.92 36.21
C ALA A 289 22.00 -11.27 36.83
N LEU A 290 21.20 -11.27 37.91
CA LEU A 290 20.68 -12.50 38.52
C LEU A 290 19.75 -13.28 37.56
N ALA A 291 18.85 -12.58 36.87
CA ALA A 291 17.98 -13.18 35.84
C ALA A 291 18.78 -13.93 34.76
N LYS A 292 19.93 -13.38 34.37
CA LYS A 292 20.86 -13.98 33.40
C LYS A 292 21.63 -15.18 33.96
N GLU A 293 21.82 -15.27 35.28
CA GLU A 293 22.37 -16.45 35.96
C GLU A 293 21.32 -17.57 36.07
N ASP A 294 20.05 -17.23 36.31
CA ASP A 294 18.90 -18.16 36.27
C ASP A 294 18.58 -18.64 34.84
N GLY A 295 18.97 -17.87 33.83
CA GLY A 295 18.62 -18.09 32.42
C GLY A 295 17.21 -17.61 32.03
N ILE A 296 16.60 -16.75 32.85
CA ILE A 296 15.24 -16.23 32.69
C ILE A 296 15.28 -14.85 32.01
N PRO A 297 14.61 -14.64 30.87
CA PRO A 297 14.56 -13.33 30.21
C PRO A 297 13.81 -12.27 31.03
N VAL A 298 14.29 -11.03 31.02
CA VAL A 298 13.64 -9.89 31.71
C VAL A 298 12.83 -9.06 30.72
N LEU A 299 11.59 -8.70 31.06
CA LEU A 299 10.72 -7.83 30.26
C LEU A 299 10.38 -6.52 30.99
N LEU A 300 10.52 -5.38 30.30
CA LEU A 300 9.98 -4.09 30.73
C LEU A 300 8.51 -4.01 30.31
N THR A 301 7.64 -4.65 31.10
CA THR A 301 6.21 -4.88 30.80
C THR A 301 5.32 -3.64 30.82
N GLU A 302 5.83 -2.51 31.31
CA GLU A 302 5.19 -1.21 31.15
C GLU A 302 6.23 -0.08 31.21
N TYR A 303 6.25 0.77 30.18
CA TYR A 303 6.97 2.04 30.21
C TYR A 303 6.31 3.09 29.32
N ASN A 304 6.46 4.37 29.70
CA ASN A 304 6.26 5.54 28.85
C ASN A 304 6.95 6.76 29.50
N THR A 305 6.75 7.98 28.99
CA THR A 305 7.45 9.19 29.46
C THR A 305 7.14 9.58 30.90
N VAL A 306 5.87 9.79 31.26
CA VAL A 306 5.46 10.28 32.58
C VAL A 306 4.19 9.55 33.02
N SER A 307 4.21 8.87 34.16
CA SER A 307 3.05 8.08 34.63
C SER A 307 1.88 8.96 35.11
N CYS A 308 0.74 8.35 35.45
CA CYS A 308 -0.51 9.05 35.78
C CYS A 308 -1.03 9.98 34.65
N GLY A 309 -1.04 9.47 33.42
CA GLY A 309 -1.66 10.12 32.26
C GLY A 309 -0.78 11.10 31.46
N GLY A 310 0.47 11.31 31.89
CA GLY A 310 1.44 12.14 31.18
C GLY A 310 1.26 13.66 31.37
N THR A 311 2.08 14.42 30.64
CA THR A 311 2.15 15.89 30.68
C THR A 311 2.30 16.47 29.27
N ASN A 312 2.47 17.79 29.15
CA ASN A 312 2.60 18.52 27.88
C ASN A 312 3.78 18.10 27.00
N ILE A 313 4.72 17.30 27.51
CA ILE A 313 5.82 16.69 26.74
C ILE A 313 5.46 15.30 26.21
N SER A 314 4.50 14.62 26.82
CA SER A 314 4.25 13.19 26.58
C SER A 314 3.57 12.92 25.23
N SER A 315 2.85 13.90 24.71
CA SER A 315 2.19 13.86 23.40
C SER A 315 3.07 14.36 22.26
N THR A 316 4.33 14.72 22.51
CA THR A 316 5.19 15.42 21.53
C THR A 316 6.21 14.52 20.85
N PHE A 317 6.80 15.02 19.78
CA PHE A 317 7.86 14.35 19.04
C PHE A 317 9.12 14.08 19.89
N ALA A 318 9.40 14.90 20.91
CA ALA A 318 10.43 14.61 21.91
C ALA A 318 10.15 13.29 22.67
N ALA A 319 8.90 13.00 23.02
CA ALA A 319 8.52 11.70 23.60
C ALA A 319 8.74 10.55 22.60
N ALA A 320 8.47 10.78 21.31
CA ALA A 320 8.73 9.76 20.28
C ALA A 320 10.24 9.44 20.15
N LEU A 321 11.11 10.45 20.13
CA LEU A 321 12.56 10.26 20.10
C LEU A 321 13.06 9.59 21.39
N TRP A 322 12.57 10.01 22.55
CA TRP A 322 12.90 9.39 23.84
C TRP A 322 12.48 7.91 23.91
N LEU A 323 11.31 7.55 23.39
CA LEU A 323 10.83 6.16 23.36
C LEU A 323 11.70 5.26 22.46
N ILE A 324 12.25 5.80 21.37
CA ILE A 324 13.24 5.11 20.53
C ILE A 324 14.55 4.91 21.29
N ASP A 325 15.07 5.97 21.92
CA ASP A 325 16.31 5.94 22.70
C ASP A 325 16.20 4.94 23.87
N ALA A 326 15.16 5.05 24.70
CA ALA A 326 14.88 4.13 25.80
C ALA A 326 14.61 2.69 25.33
N GLY A 327 13.93 2.51 24.20
CA GLY A 327 13.70 1.20 23.60
C GLY A 327 15.02 0.49 23.25
N LEU A 328 15.88 1.15 22.49
CA LEU A 328 17.20 0.62 22.11
C LEU A 328 18.12 0.45 23.32
N LYS A 329 18.11 1.40 24.26
CA LYS A 329 18.89 1.32 25.49
C LYS A 329 18.47 0.13 26.36
N SER A 330 17.18 -0.18 26.44
CA SER A 330 16.70 -1.35 27.21
C SER A 330 17.21 -2.68 26.62
N ALA A 331 17.29 -2.79 25.30
CA ALA A 331 17.92 -3.95 24.65
C ALA A 331 19.44 -4.01 24.93
N GLU A 332 20.16 -2.88 24.88
CA GLU A 332 21.59 -2.81 25.27
C GLU A 332 21.81 -3.24 26.73
N ARG A 333 20.89 -2.85 27.64
CA ARG A 333 20.89 -3.26 29.04
C ARG A 333 20.43 -4.69 29.32
N GLY A 334 20.10 -5.47 28.30
CA GLY A 334 19.81 -6.90 28.44
C GLY A 334 18.37 -7.25 28.81
N PHE A 335 17.42 -6.31 28.67
CA PHE A 335 16.01 -6.69 28.56
C PHE A 335 15.79 -7.53 27.29
N SER A 336 14.73 -8.34 27.28
CA SER A 336 14.31 -9.20 26.15
C SER A 336 12.97 -8.77 25.53
N GLY A 337 12.44 -7.65 25.99
CA GLY A 337 11.35 -6.91 25.38
C GLY A 337 10.88 -5.75 26.26
N ALA A 338 10.29 -4.74 25.63
CA ALA A 338 9.77 -3.54 26.29
C ALA A 338 8.37 -3.21 25.74
N TYR A 339 7.45 -2.74 26.58
CA TYR A 339 6.04 -2.56 26.24
C TYR A 339 5.57 -1.12 26.48
N ILE A 340 5.34 -0.36 25.39
CA ILE A 340 4.87 1.03 25.49
C ILE A 340 3.43 1.03 26.01
N HIS A 341 3.15 1.77 27.07
CA HIS A 341 1.82 1.80 27.69
C HIS A 341 0.86 2.80 27.04
N THR A 342 -0.39 2.38 26.86
CA THR A 342 -1.50 3.18 26.31
C THR A 342 -2.80 2.88 27.07
N ARG A 343 -3.66 3.90 27.14
CA ARG A 343 -4.78 4.00 28.08
C ARG A 343 -6.04 4.61 27.43
N GLU A 344 -7.05 4.93 28.24
CA GLU A 344 -8.27 5.60 27.79
C GLU A 344 -8.01 6.90 27.02
N ALA A 345 -9.02 7.32 26.24
CA ALA A 345 -8.91 8.43 25.30
C ALA A 345 -8.51 9.77 25.97
N GLY A 346 -7.49 10.44 25.43
CA GLY A 346 -7.01 11.76 25.87
C GLY A 346 -5.81 11.72 26.83
N ILE A 347 -5.34 10.53 27.21
CA ILE A 347 -4.10 10.34 27.96
C ILE A 347 -2.90 10.77 27.10
N GLN A 348 -2.05 11.63 27.64
CA GLN A 348 -1.07 12.39 26.83
C GLN A 348 0.01 11.51 26.18
N TYR A 349 0.32 10.35 26.76
CA TYR A 349 1.32 9.42 26.24
C TYR A 349 0.74 8.33 25.33
N ASN A 350 -0.55 8.39 24.98
CA ASN A 350 -1.18 7.36 24.16
C ASN A 350 -0.53 7.21 22.78
N LEU A 351 -0.51 5.98 22.29
CA LEU A 351 -0.16 5.66 20.90
C LEU A 351 -1.25 6.18 19.94
N PHE A 352 -2.50 6.10 20.36
CA PHE A 352 -3.68 6.44 19.56
C PHE A 352 -4.87 6.79 20.47
N ASP A 353 -5.76 7.63 19.99
CA ASP A 353 -7.05 7.94 20.63
C ASP A 353 -8.21 7.66 19.64
N PRO A 354 -9.35 7.12 20.13
CA PRO A 354 -10.56 6.99 19.33
C PRO A 354 -11.19 8.35 18.97
N PRO A 355 -12.04 8.43 17.93
CA PRO A 355 -12.73 9.66 17.54
C PRO A 355 -13.58 10.25 18.67
N THR A 356 -13.47 11.56 18.85
CA THR A 356 -14.25 12.31 19.85
C THR A 356 -15.51 12.90 19.22
N SER A 357 -16.36 13.57 20.03
CA SER A 357 -17.50 14.33 19.49
C SER A 357 -17.12 15.52 18.59
N THR A 358 -15.84 15.91 18.54
CA THR A 358 -15.32 17.02 17.73
C THR A 358 -14.29 16.61 16.68
N THR A 359 -13.85 15.34 16.66
CA THR A 359 -12.84 14.84 15.71
C THR A 359 -13.37 13.66 14.87
N SER A 360 -13.19 13.74 13.55
CA SER A 360 -13.60 12.69 12.63
C SER A 360 -12.45 11.74 12.31
N GLY A 361 -12.57 10.48 12.75
CA GLY A 361 -11.50 9.50 12.65
C GLY A 361 -10.61 9.45 13.90
N TRP A 362 -9.77 8.43 13.96
CA TRP A 362 -8.82 8.24 15.05
C TRP A 362 -7.72 9.29 15.03
N ILE A 363 -7.16 9.57 16.22
CA ILE A 363 -6.01 10.45 16.39
C ILE A 363 -4.80 9.54 16.64
N THR A 364 -3.67 9.84 16.01
CA THR A 364 -2.38 9.17 16.25
C THR A 364 -1.55 10.04 17.19
N GLY A 365 -1.08 9.49 18.30
CA GLY A 365 -0.15 10.19 19.19
C GLY A 365 1.29 10.09 18.70
N ALA A 366 2.13 11.08 19.04
CA ALA A 366 3.56 11.04 18.71
C ALA A 366 4.26 9.72 19.12
N PRO A 367 3.99 9.12 20.30
CA PRO A 367 4.53 7.81 20.70
C PRO A 367 4.35 6.68 19.68
N TYR A 368 3.30 6.67 18.86
CA TYR A 368 3.10 5.61 17.87
C TYR A 368 4.18 5.59 16.77
N TYR A 369 4.72 6.75 16.41
CA TYR A 369 5.82 6.81 15.45
C TYR A 369 7.13 6.22 16.00
N ALA A 370 7.32 6.22 17.32
CA ALA A 370 8.40 5.48 17.97
C ALA A 370 8.23 3.97 17.82
N ALA A 371 6.99 3.47 18.00
CA ALA A 371 6.68 2.05 17.83
C ALA A 371 6.90 1.59 16.37
N LEU A 372 6.48 2.42 15.40
CA LEU A 372 6.66 2.15 13.97
C LEU A 372 8.14 2.18 13.55
N PHE A 373 8.93 3.10 14.12
CA PHE A 373 10.38 3.18 13.90
C PHE A 373 11.11 1.95 14.46
N LEU A 374 10.85 1.62 15.73
CA LEU A 374 11.51 0.50 16.42
C LEU A 374 11.19 -0.84 15.74
N ALA A 375 9.97 -1.01 15.19
CA ALA A 375 9.60 -2.22 14.46
C ALA A 375 10.42 -2.45 13.17
N GLU A 376 10.96 -1.40 12.52
CA GLU A 376 11.94 -1.57 11.42
C GLU A 376 13.40 -1.62 11.92
N ALA A 377 13.68 -1.13 13.14
CA ALA A 377 15.03 -1.02 13.69
C ALA A 377 15.64 -2.35 14.17
N PHE A 378 14.80 -3.31 14.56
CA PHE A 378 15.21 -4.69 14.83
C PHE A 378 15.04 -5.57 13.56
N SER A 379 15.63 -6.77 13.59
CA SER A 379 15.81 -7.65 12.44
C SER A 379 15.53 -9.12 12.78
N ALA A 380 14.95 -9.88 11.85
CA ALA A 380 14.55 -11.27 12.02
C ALA A 380 15.71 -12.25 12.32
N SER A 381 16.94 -11.86 12.01
CA SER A 381 18.18 -12.56 12.34
C SER A 381 18.54 -12.56 13.84
N GLY A 382 17.79 -11.83 14.67
CA GLY A 382 18.16 -11.52 16.05
C GLY A 382 19.17 -10.37 16.14
N ASN A 383 19.18 -9.65 17.26
CA ASN A 383 19.72 -8.28 17.34
C ASN A 383 20.60 -8.07 18.57
N ILE A 384 21.86 -7.70 18.37
CA ILE A 384 22.76 -7.25 19.44
C ILE A 384 22.85 -5.73 19.35
N ILE A 385 22.28 -5.02 20.32
CA ILE A 385 22.25 -3.54 20.36
C ILE A 385 23.46 -3.01 21.12
N VAL A 386 24.16 -2.04 20.54
CA VAL A 386 25.31 -1.36 21.16
C VAL A 386 25.17 0.14 21.00
N ASP A 387 25.22 0.84 22.12
CA ASP A 387 25.36 2.30 22.15
C ASP A 387 26.75 2.71 21.64
N LEU A 388 26.81 3.67 20.71
CA LEU A 388 28.07 4.08 20.08
C LEU A 388 28.79 5.23 20.82
N ASN A 389 28.21 5.77 21.90
CA ASN A 389 28.70 6.94 22.65
C ASN A 389 29.12 8.10 21.73
N LEU A 390 28.26 8.46 20.78
CA LEU A 390 28.60 9.39 19.70
C LEU A 390 28.96 10.77 20.27
N ASN A 391 30.23 11.17 20.12
CA ASN A 391 30.76 12.43 20.65
C ASN A 391 30.57 12.61 22.17
N ASP A 392 30.75 11.51 22.92
CA ASP A 392 30.62 11.43 24.38
C ASP A 392 29.18 11.64 24.91
N SER A 393 28.17 11.26 24.10
CA SER A 393 26.74 11.38 24.41
C SER A 393 26.32 10.76 25.75
N LEU A 394 27.01 9.71 26.22
CA LEU A 394 26.76 9.05 27.51
C LEU A 394 27.18 9.87 28.74
N HIS A 395 27.99 10.93 28.56
CA HIS A 395 28.60 11.69 29.64
C HIS A 395 28.46 13.22 29.48
N ASN A 396 27.93 13.67 28.33
CA ASN A 396 27.79 15.07 27.97
C ASN A 396 26.30 15.50 27.99
N PRO A 397 25.82 16.24 29.01
CA PRO A 397 24.43 16.72 29.09
C PRO A 397 24.10 17.83 28.07
N SER A 398 25.05 18.20 27.20
CA SER A 398 24.84 19.13 26.07
C SER A 398 24.96 18.43 24.71
N ALA A 399 24.98 17.09 24.67
CA ALA A 399 24.99 16.33 23.43
C ALA A 399 23.59 16.31 22.79
N THR A 400 23.40 17.07 21.71
CA THR A 400 22.18 17.05 20.88
C THR A 400 22.16 15.89 19.88
N SER A 401 22.93 14.83 20.11
CA SER A 401 23.05 13.70 19.20
C SER A 401 23.48 12.43 19.91
N ALA A 402 22.94 11.30 19.45
CA ALA A 402 23.29 9.96 19.90
C ALA A 402 23.23 8.97 18.72
N ALA A 403 23.80 7.77 18.88
CA ALA A 403 23.69 6.72 17.88
C ALA A 403 23.80 5.32 18.49
N TYR A 404 23.06 4.36 17.92
CA TYR A 404 23.14 2.94 18.23
C TYR A 404 23.56 2.15 17.00
N GLY A 405 24.40 1.15 17.20
CA GLY A 405 24.71 0.11 16.22
C GLY A 405 23.95 -1.18 16.54
N VAL A 406 23.41 -1.81 15.51
CA VAL A 406 22.68 -3.09 15.58
C VAL A 406 23.49 -4.13 14.81
N TYR A 407 23.95 -5.16 15.51
CA TYR A 407 24.50 -6.35 14.87
C TYR A 407 23.43 -7.44 14.77
N ASP A 408 23.57 -8.35 13.81
CA ASP A 408 22.82 -9.61 13.81
C ASP A 408 23.24 -10.53 14.99
N ALA A 409 22.52 -11.63 15.22
CA ALA A 409 22.93 -12.63 16.22
C ALA A 409 24.25 -13.37 15.87
N GLY A 410 24.75 -13.24 14.64
CA GLY A 410 26.07 -13.67 14.19
C GLY A 410 27.20 -12.67 14.50
N SER A 411 26.88 -11.51 15.10
CA SER A 411 27.79 -10.38 15.34
C SER A 411 28.24 -9.61 14.08
N THR A 412 27.50 -9.68 12.97
CA THR A 412 27.70 -8.87 11.76
C THR A 412 27.03 -7.50 11.90
N ARG A 413 27.69 -6.40 11.53
CA ARG A 413 27.06 -5.05 11.50
C ARG A 413 25.89 -5.03 10.51
N GLY A 414 24.67 -4.72 10.97
CA GLY A 414 23.47 -4.65 10.12
C GLY A 414 22.88 -3.23 9.99
N LYS A 415 22.49 -2.62 11.11
CA LYS A 415 21.80 -1.30 11.13
C LYS A 415 22.51 -0.27 12.02
N ILE A 416 22.24 1.01 11.78
CA ILE A 416 22.61 2.13 12.65
C ILE A 416 21.37 3.00 12.87
N VAL A 417 21.08 3.34 14.11
CA VAL A 417 20.11 4.40 14.46
C VAL A 417 20.89 5.68 14.77
N LEU A 418 20.49 6.78 14.15
CA LEU A 418 21.07 8.12 14.36
C LEU A 418 19.97 9.02 14.95
N LEU A 419 20.21 9.60 16.12
CA LEU A 419 19.27 10.49 16.80
C LEU A 419 19.82 11.92 16.79
N ASN A 420 19.04 12.87 16.25
CA ASN A 420 19.27 14.30 16.39
C ASN A 420 18.26 14.86 17.39
N LEU A 421 18.75 15.16 18.59
CA LEU A 421 17.98 15.61 19.74
C LEU A 421 17.97 17.14 19.87
N SER A 422 18.41 17.90 18.84
CA SER A 422 18.41 19.36 18.87
C SER A 422 16.99 19.94 18.88
N GLU A 423 16.61 20.55 19.99
CA GLU A 423 15.35 21.29 20.15
C GLU A 423 15.23 22.49 19.18
N GLN A 424 16.36 23.07 18.75
CA GLN A 424 16.40 24.33 17.99
C GLN A 424 16.13 24.18 16.47
N GLY A 425 16.04 22.95 15.96
CA GLY A 425 15.76 22.68 14.55
C GLY A 425 17.00 22.44 13.66
N ASP A 426 18.20 22.47 14.23
CA ASP A 426 19.45 22.36 13.48
C ASP A 426 19.63 20.98 12.83
N GLU A 427 19.97 20.94 11.54
CA GLU A 427 20.35 19.70 10.86
C GLU A 427 21.70 19.19 11.37
N GLN A 428 21.77 17.89 11.69
CA GLN A 428 23.00 17.20 12.05
C GLN A 428 23.52 16.36 10.88
N VAL A 429 24.82 16.47 10.61
CA VAL A 429 25.55 15.68 9.62
C VAL A 429 26.36 14.59 10.31
N TYR A 430 26.14 13.34 9.92
CA TYR A 430 26.83 12.15 10.44
C TYR A 430 27.70 11.58 9.33
N ALA A 431 29.02 11.54 9.52
CA ALA A 431 29.96 10.95 8.57
C ALA A 431 30.23 9.47 8.92
N LEU A 432 30.04 8.59 7.94
CA LEU A 432 30.34 7.17 8.03
C LEU A 432 31.63 6.89 7.22
N PRO A 433 32.67 6.27 7.84
CA PRO A 433 33.95 6.02 7.17
C PRO A 433 33.88 4.87 6.15
N ALA A 434 34.76 4.93 5.15
CA ALA A 434 34.88 3.96 4.04
C ALA A 434 35.00 2.47 4.45
N ASN A 435 35.48 2.16 5.65
CA ASN A 435 35.57 0.78 6.16
C ASN A 435 34.31 0.30 6.90
N MET A 436 33.23 1.08 6.89
CA MET A 436 31.96 0.70 7.51
C MET A 436 31.10 -0.15 6.58
N THR A 437 30.90 0.31 5.35
CA THR A 437 30.14 -0.36 4.28
C THR A 437 30.47 0.26 2.93
N ALA A 438 30.30 -0.48 1.84
CA ALA A 438 30.46 0.05 0.47
C ALA A 438 29.24 0.90 0.05
N SER A 439 28.07 0.64 0.60
CA SER A 439 26.83 1.38 0.35
C SER A 439 25.88 1.27 1.54
N LEU A 440 24.87 2.14 1.59
CA LEU A 440 23.82 2.09 2.60
C LEU A 440 22.49 2.62 2.05
N HIS A 441 21.43 2.32 2.78
CA HIS A 441 20.13 2.93 2.55
C HIS A 441 19.46 3.34 3.87
N TYR A 442 18.74 4.46 3.88
CA TYR A 442 18.19 5.03 5.13
C TYR A 442 16.81 5.67 4.98
N ARG A 443 16.05 5.64 6.09
CA ARG A 443 14.74 6.29 6.26
C ARG A 443 14.81 7.31 7.38
N LEU A 444 14.01 8.37 7.26
CA LEU A 444 13.96 9.47 8.23
C LEU A 444 12.63 9.49 8.99
N LEU A 445 12.72 9.78 10.29
CA LEU A 445 11.62 10.14 11.16
C LEU A 445 11.70 11.64 11.46
N LEU A 446 10.70 12.41 11.03
CA LEU A 446 10.76 13.88 10.97
C LEU A 446 9.49 14.55 11.50
N ALA A 447 9.68 15.70 12.14
CA ALA A 447 8.62 16.64 12.52
C ALA A 447 9.12 18.11 12.42
N PRO A 448 8.24 19.12 12.35
CA PRO A 448 8.65 20.54 12.30
C PRO A 448 9.34 21.07 13.56
N SER A 449 9.21 20.39 14.71
CA SER A 449 9.92 20.70 15.96
C SER A 449 9.82 19.53 16.94
N ALA A 450 10.66 19.53 17.99
CA ALA A 450 10.55 18.57 19.09
C ALA A 450 9.20 18.63 19.86
N LEU A 451 8.46 19.75 19.75
CA LEU A 451 7.17 19.96 20.41
C LEU A 451 5.97 19.72 19.49
N GLU A 452 6.18 19.24 18.25
CA GLU A 452 5.09 18.80 17.37
C GLU A 452 4.34 17.61 17.98
N THR A 453 3.02 17.54 17.80
CA THR A 453 2.17 16.46 18.33
C THR A 453 1.41 15.68 17.25
N SER A 454 1.47 16.12 15.98
CA SER A 454 0.56 15.66 14.92
C SER A 454 1.22 15.53 13.54
N ASN A 455 1.97 16.53 13.10
CA ASN A 455 2.61 16.56 11.77
C ASN A 455 3.96 15.83 11.78
N ILE A 456 3.93 14.57 12.19
CA ILE A 456 5.09 13.67 12.28
C ILE A 456 5.03 12.71 11.09
N SER A 457 6.18 12.39 10.51
CA SER A 457 6.29 11.48 9.36
C SER A 457 7.40 10.47 9.53
N TRP A 458 7.12 9.21 9.19
CA TRP A 458 8.08 8.12 9.07
C TRP A 458 8.26 7.77 7.60
N ALA A 459 9.49 7.82 7.09
CA ALA A 459 9.81 7.51 5.69
C ALA A 459 8.93 8.27 4.68
N GLY A 460 8.61 9.54 4.94
CA GLY A 460 7.72 10.36 4.10
C GLY A 460 6.22 10.11 4.27
N GLN A 461 5.81 9.13 5.09
CA GLN A 461 4.40 8.81 5.37
C GLN A 461 3.95 9.38 6.72
N THR A 462 2.75 9.95 6.76
CA THR A 462 2.02 10.26 8.01
C THR A 462 0.94 9.20 8.25
N VAL A 463 0.36 9.14 9.45
CA VAL A 463 -0.77 8.26 9.75
C VAL A 463 -2.10 9.00 9.63
N GLY A 464 -3.07 8.40 8.94
CA GLY A 464 -4.42 8.94 8.75
C GLY A 464 -5.44 8.46 9.79
N GLY A 465 -6.65 9.02 9.75
CA GLY A 465 -7.71 8.75 10.73
C GLY A 465 -8.37 7.35 10.69
N LEU A 466 -7.86 6.43 9.85
CA LEU A 466 -8.12 4.99 9.91
C LEU A 466 -6.85 4.20 10.32
N GLY A 467 -5.85 4.83 10.94
CA GLY A 467 -4.56 4.19 11.21
C GLY A 467 -3.77 3.84 9.93
N GLN A 468 -4.19 4.31 8.75
CA GLN A 468 -3.53 3.98 7.49
C GLN A 468 -2.28 4.84 7.26
N LEU A 469 -1.22 4.29 6.67
CA LEU A 469 -0.06 5.10 6.26
C LEU A 469 -0.40 5.87 4.96
N VAL A 470 -0.16 7.19 4.97
CA VAL A 470 -0.50 8.14 3.91
C VAL A 470 0.74 8.88 3.46
N GLY A 471 1.08 8.75 2.18
CA GLY A 471 2.29 9.32 1.58
C GLY A 471 3.08 8.25 0.82
N ASN A 472 4.19 8.66 0.20
CA ASN A 472 5.14 7.74 -0.42
C ASN A 472 6.12 7.23 0.64
N GLN A 473 6.69 6.04 0.43
CA GLN A 473 7.81 5.52 1.23
C GLN A 473 9.12 6.05 0.65
N ASP A 474 9.57 7.18 1.18
CA ASP A 474 10.82 7.83 0.80
C ASP A 474 11.99 7.18 1.55
N THR A 475 12.85 6.49 0.80
CA THR A 475 14.12 5.91 1.28
C THR A 475 15.28 6.49 0.46
N PHE A 476 16.37 6.82 1.14
CA PHE A 476 17.56 7.40 0.53
C PHE A 476 18.64 6.34 0.37
N TYR A 477 19.41 6.42 -0.71
CA TYR A 477 20.46 5.46 -1.08
C TYR A 477 21.78 6.19 -1.27
N LEU A 478 22.87 5.69 -0.70
CA LEU A 478 24.20 6.29 -0.79
C LEU A 478 25.27 5.25 -1.12
N ASP A 479 26.12 5.57 -2.09
CA ASP A 479 27.46 4.98 -2.23
C ASP A 479 28.35 5.51 -1.09
N CYS A 480 29.09 4.60 -0.46
CA CYS A 480 29.95 4.83 0.70
C CYS A 480 31.36 4.24 0.52
N ILE A 481 31.79 3.88 -0.71
CA ILE A 481 33.10 3.26 -0.99
C ILE A 481 34.27 4.12 -0.47
N ASP A 482 34.19 5.45 -0.60
CA ASP A 482 35.16 6.42 -0.06
C ASP A 482 34.70 7.04 1.29
N GLY A 483 33.63 6.49 1.90
CA GLY A 483 32.88 7.09 3.00
C GLY A 483 31.75 8.01 2.52
N CYS A 484 30.79 8.28 3.39
CA CYS A 484 29.55 9.00 3.04
C CYS A 484 28.98 9.78 4.24
N THR A 485 27.96 10.62 4.00
CA THR A 485 27.30 11.42 5.05
C THR A 485 25.79 11.24 5.03
N VAL A 486 25.20 10.95 6.19
CA VAL A 486 23.75 10.99 6.42
C VAL A 486 23.40 12.30 7.10
N ASN A 487 22.40 13.02 6.59
CA ASN A 487 21.92 14.28 7.14
C ASN A 487 20.55 14.06 7.81
N VAL A 488 20.39 14.52 9.05
CA VAL A 488 19.15 14.38 9.84
C VAL A 488 18.73 15.76 10.38
N PRO A 489 17.63 16.35 9.88
CA PRO A 489 17.04 17.56 10.45
C PRO A 489 16.76 17.43 11.95
N GLY A 490 16.92 18.52 12.70
CA GLY A 490 16.61 18.58 14.13
C GLY A 490 15.15 18.98 14.38
N ALA A 491 14.48 18.51 15.42
CA ALA A 491 14.74 17.22 16.05
C ALA A 491 14.31 16.11 15.06
N GLY A 492 14.94 14.94 15.10
CA GLY A 492 14.68 13.88 14.13
C GLY A 492 15.52 12.63 14.36
N ALA A 493 15.20 11.56 13.63
CA ALA A 493 15.99 10.33 13.62
C ALA A 493 16.20 9.78 12.21
N ALA A 494 17.27 9.03 12.02
CA ALA A 494 17.46 8.15 10.87
C ALA A 494 17.59 6.70 11.34
N LEU A 495 16.98 5.78 10.59
CA LEU A 495 17.37 4.38 10.59
C LEU A 495 18.15 4.12 9.31
N VAL A 496 19.33 3.54 9.45
CA VAL A 496 20.27 3.23 8.37
C VAL A 496 20.46 1.72 8.32
N ILE A 497 20.33 1.11 7.15
CA ILE A 497 20.72 -0.28 6.87
C ILE A 497 22.01 -0.24 6.06
N LEU A 498 22.99 -1.07 6.45
CA LEU A 498 24.29 -1.15 5.80
C LEU A 498 24.27 -2.24 4.71
N GLY A 499 24.85 -1.92 3.55
CA GLY A 499 24.84 -2.77 2.36
C GLY A 499 23.73 -2.40 1.37
N GLU A 500 23.66 -3.17 0.29
CA GLU A 500 22.56 -3.08 -0.67
C GLU A 500 21.27 -3.66 -0.05
N PRO A 501 20.07 -3.27 -0.55
CA PRO A 501 18.78 -3.75 -0.02
C PRO A 501 18.54 -5.27 -0.06
N ASP A 502 19.44 -5.99 -0.70
CA ASP A 502 19.35 -7.42 -0.98
C ASP A 502 20.46 -8.23 -0.30
N ASP A 503 21.39 -7.57 0.41
CA ASP A 503 22.49 -8.23 1.15
C ASP A 503 21.99 -8.94 2.44
N GLY A 504 20.72 -8.74 2.83
CA GLY A 504 19.99 -9.64 3.73
C GLY A 504 18.89 -8.97 4.56
N ASP A 505 19.10 -7.73 4.98
CA ASP A 505 18.17 -6.93 5.79
C ASP A 505 17.65 -5.75 4.96
N SER A 506 16.37 -5.42 5.09
CA SER A 506 15.71 -4.43 4.25
C SER A 506 14.53 -3.77 4.95
N PHE A 507 14.19 -2.56 4.52
CA PHE A 507 13.00 -1.88 5.03
C PHE A 507 11.71 -2.51 4.49
N TYR A 508 10.67 -2.53 5.32
CA TYR A 508 9.32 -2.86 4.86
C TYR A 508 8.88 -1.91 3.74
N TYR A 509 8.48 -2.48 2.60
CA TYR A 509 7.91 -1.76 1.46
C TYR A 509 6.50 -2.23 1.15
N GLY A 510 5.64 -1.31 0.74
CA GLY A 510 4.27 -1.57 0.34
C GLY A 510 3.23 -0.97 1.28
N ASN A 511 1.97 -1.35 1.06
CA ASN A 511 0.83 -0.82 1.80
C ASN A 511 0.43 -1.77 2.95
N SER A 512 0.72 -1.36 4.18
CA SER A 512 0.32 -2.07 5.40
C SER A 512 -1.12 -1.82 5.84
N THR A 513 -1.93 -1.12 5.05
CA THR A 513 -3.36 -0.87 5.33
C THR A 513 -4.22 -2.04 4.87
N VAL A 514 -4.75 -2.82 5.83
CA VAL A 514 -5.67 -3.94 5.56
C VAL A 514 -7.15 -3.53 5.58
N LYS A 515 -7.52 -2.50 6.35
CA LYS A 515 -8.88 -1.96 6.39
C LYS A 515 -8.98 -0.69 5.54
N GLY A 516 -9.54 -0.84 4.34
CA GLY A 516 -9.64 0.22 3.32
C GLY A 516 -10.71 1.28 3.57
N PHE A 517 -10.71 2.31 2.72
CA PHE A 517 -11.54 3.53 2.83
C PHE A 517 -13.06 3.30 2.79
N GLU A 518 -13.55 2.13 2.36
CA GLU A 518 -15.00 1.81 2.38
C GLU A 518 -15.59 1.79 3.80
N SER A 519 -14.76 1.56 4.81
CA SER A 519 -15.10 1.65 6.25
C SER A 519 -15.67 3.01 6.67
N ILE A 520 -15.24 4.11 6.04
CA ILE A 520 -15.72 5.47 6.37
C ILE A 520 -17.22 5.62 6.11
N ASN A 521 -17.76 4.91 5.10
CA ASN A 521 -19.20 4.87 4.83
C ASN A 521 -20.00 4.04 5.84
N ARG A 522 -19.35 3.25 6.72
CA ARG A 522 -20.02 2.60 7.86
C ARG A 522 -20.04 3.47 9.12
N SER A 523 -18.98 4.26 9.35
CA SER A 523 -18.89 5.15 10.52
C SER A 523 -19.67 6.47 10.34
N MET A 524 -19.78 7.00 9.11
CA MET A 524 -20.64 8.15 8.82
C MET A 524 -22.14 7.81 8.80
N LYS A 525 -22.74 7.57 9.98
CA LYS A 525 -24.20 7.57 10.16
C LYS A 525 -24.80 8.98 10.14
N PHE A 526 -24.62 9.71 9.04
CA PHE A 526 -25.50 10.82 8.68
C PHE A 526 -26.67 10.30 7.83
N GLY A 527 -27.90 10.69 8.20
CA GLY A 527 -29.12 10.00 7.77
C GLY A 527 -29.38 9.99 6.24
N PRO A 528 -29.50 8.81 5.59
CA PRO A 528 -29.69 8.68 4.14
C PRO A 528 -31.17 8.89 3.70
N ASP A 529 -31.79 9.98 4.18
CA ASP A 529 -33.26 10.13 4.21
C ASP A 529 -33.85 11.05 3.13
N ILE A 530 -33.06 11.43 2.11
CA ILE A 530 -33.54 12.26 0.97
C ILE A 530 -33.41 11.52 -0.36
N LEU A 531 -32.25 10.92 -0.65
CA LEU A 531 -32.03 10.22 -1.93
C LEU A 531 -32.90 8.96 -2.04
N THR A 532 -32.99 8.19 -0.95
CA THR A 532 -33.84 6.99 -0.83
C THR A 532 -35.32 7.32 -1.02
N VAL A 533 -35.78 8.44 -0.46
CA VAL A 533 -37.17 8.91 -0.58
C VAL A 533 -37.48 9.38 -2.01
N LEU A 534 -36.56 10.13 -2.65
CA LEU A 534 -36.70 10.51 -4.06
C LEU A 534 -36.73 9.29 -5.00
N LEU A 535 -35.87 8.29 -4.76
CA LEU A 535 -35.83 7.08 -5.55
C LEU A 535 -37.11 6.25 -5.38
N MET A 536 -37.62 6.10 -4.14
CA MET A 536 -38.90 5.43 -3.91
C MET A 536 -40.08 6.18 -4.53
N ILE A 537 -40.13 7.52 -4.49
CA ILE A 537 -41.19 8.30 -5.15
C ILE A 537 -41.17 8.08 -6.67
N LEU A 538 -39.98 8.06 -7.28
CA LEU A 538 -39.83 7.78 -8.72
C LEU A 538 -40.25 6.35 -9.09
N ILE A 539 -39.85 5.35 -8.29
CA ILE A 539 -40.24 3.95 -8.48
C ILE A 539 -41.77 3.78 -8.33
N HIS A 540 -42.38 4.39 -7.30
CA HIS A 540 -43.83 4.29 -7.08
C HIS A 540 -44.63 4.97 -8.20
N ALA A 541 -44.14 6.09 -8.74
CA ALA A 541 -44.73 6.76 -9.91
C ALA A 541 -44.56 5.97 -11.21
N PHE A 542 -43.54 5.12 -11.32
CA PHE A 542 -43.33 4.23 -12.46
C PHE A 542 -44.23 2.99 -12.39
N VAL A 543 -44.27 2.31 -11.24
CA VAL A 543 -45.06 1.09 -11.01
C VAL A 543 -46.58 1.35 -11.10
N THR A 544 -47.05 2.49 -10.58
CA THR A 544 -48.48 2.87 -10.69
C THR A 544 -48.92 3.20 -12.13
N ARG A 545 -47.98 3.51 -13.05
CA ARG A 545 -48.29 3.70 -14.48
C ARG A 545 -48.40 2.40 -15.27
N THR A 546 -47.72 1.33 -14.87
CA THR A 546 -47.77 0.03 -15.57
C THR A 546 -48.94 -0.85 -15.16
N TYR A 547 -49.44 -0.73 -13.93
CA TYR A 547 -50.57 -1.55 -13.45
C TYR A 547 -51.96 -1.15 -14.00
N ALA A 548 -52.08 0.02 -14.63
CA ALA A 548 -53.37 0.59 -15.03
C ALA A 548 -53.98 0.03 -16.35
N PHE A 549 -53.38 -0.99 -16.98
CA PHE A 549 -53.73 -1.41 -18.35
C PHE A 549 -54.11 -2.89 -18.55
N ARG A 550 -54.35 -3.67 -17.47
CA ARG A 550 -54.97 -5.01 -17.56
C ARG A 550 -56.03 -5.20 -16.49
N VAL A 551 -57.05 -6.00 -16.82
CA VAL A 551 -58.23 -6.39 -16.01
C VAL A 551 -59.27 -5.27 -15.79
N CYS A 552 -60.29 -5.23 -16.66
CA CYS A 552 -61.62 -4.72 -16.29
C CYS A 552 -62.73 -5.42 -17.11
N GLY A 553 -63.78 -5.89 -16.42
CA GLY A 553 -64.90 -6.68 -16.97
C GLY A 553 -64.66 -8.20 -16.99
N THR A 554 -65.62 -9.11 -16.70
CA THR A 554 -67.07 -9.04 -16.33
C THR A 554 -67.50 -10.41 -15.73
N LEU A 555 -68.62 -10.67 -15.00
CA LEU A 555 -69.65 -9.86 -14.29
C LEU A 555 -70.52 -10.77 -13.37
N SER A 556 -70.78 -10.36 -12.10
CA SER A 556 -71.91 -10.82 -11.23
C SER A 556 -71.91 -12.31 -10.77
N SER A 557 -72.55 -12.75 -9.66
CA SER A 557 -73.70 -12.21 -8.90
C SER A 557 -73.94 -12.86 -7.50
N ARG A 558 -74.52 -12.09 -6.53
CA ARG A 558 -75.40 -12.46 -5.36
C ARG A 558 -74.96 -13.55 -4.33
N GLY A 559 -75.28 -13.45 -3.02
CA GLY A 559 -75.93 -12.38 -2.22
C GLY A 559 -76.50 -12.86 -0.85
N GLU A 560 -76.97 -11.91 -0.01
CA GLU A 560 -77.91 -12.07 1.16
C GLU A 560 -77.35 -12.79 2.45
N TYR A 561 -77.72 -12.52 3.73
CA TYR A 561 -78.60 -11.55 4.45
C TYR A 561 -78.29 -11.48 6.00
N GLU A 562 -78.78 -10.44 6.74
CA GLU A 562 -79.02 -10.17 8.23
C GLU A 562 -78.23 -10.91 9.37
N ASP A 563 -77.82 -10.37 10.56
CA ASP A 563 -78.34 -9.50 11.67
C ASP A 563 -79.14 -10.24 12.81
N THR A 564 -79.29 -9.83 14.11
CA THR A 564 -79.06 -8.56 14.89
C THR A 564 -78.88 -8.78 16.44
N HIS A 565 -78.38 -7.77 17.22
CA HIS A 565 -78.58 -7.50 18.69
C HIS A 565 -78.05 -8.50 19.79
N SER A 566 -78.17 -8.31 21.14
CA SER A 566 -77.87 -7.24 22.16
C SER A 566 -78.17 -7.81 23.62
N SER A 567 -78.03 -7.23 24.83
CA SER A 567 -77.37 -6.06 25.50
C SER A 567 -77.52 -6.09 27.06
N GLU A 568 -76.62 -5.46 27.84
CA GLU A 568 -76.71 -5.05 29.30
C GLU A 568 -76.77 -6.19 30.39
N ASP A 569 -76.47 -6.05 31.71
CA ASP A 569 -76.55 -4.94 32.71
C ASP A 569 -75.55 -5.07 33.95
N MET A 570 -75.76 -4.36 35.08
CA MET A 570 -74.79 -3.88 36.13
C MET A 570 -74.47 -4.68 37.45
N SER A 571 -73.38 -4.21 38.12
CA SER A 571 -73.00 -4.15 39.59
C SER A 571 -72.57 -5.41 40.40
N VAL A 572 -71.31 -5.57 40.90
CA VAL A 572 -70.49 -4.84 41.95
C VAL A 572 -70.81 -5.31 43.40
N PRO A 573 -69.84 -5.75 44.29
CA PRO A 573 -68.59 -5.04 44.67
C PRO A 573 -67.29 -5.90 44.92
N SER A 574 -66.69 -5.90 46.14
CA SER A 574 -65.39 -6.52 46.57
C SER A 574 -65.38 -6.71 48.12
N PRO A 575 -64.35 -7.25 48.86
CA PRO A 575 -62.87 -7.27 48.69
C PRO A 575 -62.28 -8.72 48.53
N SER A 576 -60.97 -9.01 48.42
CA SER A 576 -59.74 -8.30 48.87
C SER A 576 -58.49 -8.53 47.96
N SER A 577 -57.33 -8.07 48.43
CA SER A 577 -56.03 -7.94 47.74
C SER A 577 -55.49 -9.18 47.01
N SER A 578 -55.27 -9.07 45.69
CA SER A 578 -54.32 -9.85 44.88
C SER A 578 -54.36 -9.47 43.39
N ALA A 579 -55.57 -9.36 42.83
CA ALA A 579 -55.79 -9.42 41.38
C ALA A 579 -55.40 -8.18 40.52
N ARG A 580 -54.73 -7.15 41.05
CA ARG A 580 -54.35 -5.96 40.23
C ARG A 580 -52.98 -6.08 39.58
N ASP A 581 -51.95 -6.48 40.33
CA ASP A 581 -50.62 -6.66 39.74
C ASP A 581 -50.56 -7.89 38.84
N GLU A 582 -51.31 -8.97 39.15
CA GLU A 582 -51.36 -10.15 38.29
C GLU A 582 -52.03 -9.85 36.93
N ASN A 583 -53.08 -9.02 36.90
CA ASN A 583 -53.70 -8.56 35.65
C ASN A 583 -52.86 -7.49 34.94
N SER A 584 -52.12 -6.65 35.67
CA SER A 584 -51.14 -5.73 35.07
C SER A 584 -50.00 -6.50 34.40
N ALA A 585 -49.44 -7.50 35.07
CA ALA A 585 -48.42 -8.40 34.54
C ALA A 585 -48.95 -9.17 33.34
N LYS A 586 -50.13 -9.81 33.41
CA LYS A 586 -50.75 -10.49 32.26
C LYS A 586 -51.06 -9.54 31.10
N ALA A 587 -51.49 -8.30 31.36
CA ALA A 587 -51.73 -7.29 30.31
C ALA A 587 -50.46 -6.58 29.79
N ARG A 588 -49.29 -6.84 30.39
CA ARG A 588 -47.96 -6.50 29.83
C ARG A 588 -47.38 -7.70 29.08
N LEU A 589 -47.43 -8.90 29.66
CA LEU A 589 -47.01 -10.15 29.05
C LEU A 589 -47.77 -10.39 27.74
N ALA A 590 -49.10 -10.35 27.73
CA ALA A 590 -49.90 -10.49 26.51
C ALA A 590 -49.66 -9.38 25.47
N ARG A 591 -49.07 -8.24 25.87
CA ARG A 591 -48.63 -7.18 24.94
C ARG A 591 -47.27 -7.48 24.34
N VAL A 592 -46.32 -7.95 25.16
CA VAL A 592 -45.01 -8.43 24.72
C VAL A 592 -45.14 -9.69 23.87
N GLU A 593 -46.05 -10.62 24.19
CA GLU A 593 -46.38 -11.79 23.38
C GLU A 593 -47.03 -11.38 22.05
N ALA A 594 -47.88 -10.34 22.03
CA ALA A 594 -48.43 -9.79 20.80
C ALA A 594 -47.37 -9.05 19.95
N GLU A 595 -46.43 -8.32 20.56
CA GLU A 595 -45.30 -7.71 19.86
C GLU A 595 -44.31 -8.76 19.35
N ILE A 596 -43.97 -9.79 20.13
CA ILE A 596 -43.16 -10.93 19.69
C ILE A 596 -43.86 -11.69 18.57
N THR A 597 -45.17 -11.91 18.65
CA THR A 597 -45.94 -12.54 17.56
C THR A 597 -45.91 -11.67 16.30
N SER A 598 -46.12 -10.36 16.44
CA SER A 598 -46.05 -9.38 15.34
C SER A 598 -44.65 -9.30 14.70
N LEU A 599 -43.59 -9.32 15.52
CA LEU A 599 -42.20 -9.32 15.08
C LEU A 599 -41.79 -10.65 14.45
N THR A 600 -42.22 -11.78 15.00
CA THR A 600 -42.00 -13.12 14.43
C THR A 600 -42.76 -13.26 13.11
N GLN A 601 -43.98 -12.73 13.02
CA GLN A 601 -44.76 -12.73 11.79
C GLN A 601 -44.12 -11.82 10.73
N LYS A 602 -43.65 -10.62 11.10
CA LYS A 602 -42.83 -9.76 10.22
C LYS A 602 -41.53 -10.43 9.79
N LEU A 603 -40.81 -11.09 10.69
CA LEU A 603 -39.58 -11.83 10.39
C LEU A 603 -39.86 -13.01 9.45
N THR A 604 -41.00 -13.68 9.60
CA THR A 604 -41.46 -14.74 8.70
C THR A 604 -41.82 -14.17 7.33
N THR A 605 -42.51 -13.02 7.25
CA THR A 605 -42.77 -12.31 5.99
C THR A 605 -41.47 -11.88 5.32
N LEU A 606 -40.56 -11.18 6.01
CA LEU A 606 -39.26 -10.75 5.48
C LEU A 606 -38.37 -11.93 5.08
N THR A 607 -38.45 -13.05 5.80
CA THR A 607 -37.78 -14.32 5.42
C THR A 607 -38.39 -14.89 4.14
N SER A 608 -39.72 -14.91 4.02
CA SER A 608 -40.41 -15.34 2.81
C SER A 608 -40.10 -14.43 1.62
N GLU A 609 -40.09 -13.11 1.80
CA GLU A 609 -39.76 -12.11 0.79
C GLU A 609 -38.29 -12.23 0.36
N ARG A 610 -37.35 -12.41 1.30
CA ARG A 610 -35.93 -12.70 1.02
C ARG A 610 -35.77 -14.02 0.25
N ASP A 611 -36.51 -15.05 0.63
CA ASP A 611 -36.39 -16.38 0.03
C ASP A 611 -37.21 -16.50 -1.27
N GLU A 612 -38.14 -15.57 -1.53
CA GLU A 612 -38.77 -15.32 -2.83
C GLU A 612 -37.90 -14.46 -3.73
N LEU A 613 -37.20 -13.45 -3.21
CA LEU A 613 -36.15 -12.72 -3.94
C LEU A 613 -35.04 -13.68 -4.39
N ARG A 614 -34.49 -14.49 -3.47
CA ARG A 614 -33.49 -15.52 -3.80
C ARG A 614 -34.01 -16.57 -4.79
N ARG A 615 -35.30 -16.95 -4.73
CA ARG A 615 -35.92 -17.80 -5.76
C ARG A 615 -36.12 -17.07 -7.09
N SER A 616 -36.43 -15.78 -7.07
CA SER A 616 -36.56 -14.94 -8.27
C SER A 616 -35.21 -14.76 -8.95
N GLU A 617 -34.16 -14.46 -8.19
CA GLU A 617 -32.77 -14.37 -8.65
C GLU A 617 -32.28 -15.73 -9.18
N ALA A 618 -32.49 -16.82 -8.44
CA ALA A 618 -32.13 -18.16 -8.90
C ALA A 618 -32.92 -18.60 -10.15
N ASN A 619 -34.21 -18.28 -10.24
CA ASN A 619 -35.02 -18.54 -11.44
C ASN A 619 -34.58 -17.66 -12.61
N THR A 620 -34.19 -16.40 -12.37
CA THR A 620 -33.65 -15.50 -13.43
C THR A 620 -32.32 -16.04 -13.95
N LEU A 621 -31.46 -16.55 -13.06
CA LEU A 621 -30.20 -17.22 -13.42
C LEU A 621 -30.43 -18.56 -14.16
N LEU A 622 -31.54 -19.26 -13.90
CA LEU A 622 -31.96 -20.47 -14.62
C LEU A 622 -32.60 -20.15 -15.99
N GLU A 623 -33.41 -19.09 -16.11
CA GLU A 623 -33.95 -18.63 -17.40
C GLU A 623 -32.86 -18.12 -18.35
N ILE A 624 -31.71 -17.68 -17.82
CA ILE A 624 -30.51 -17.35 -18.60
C ILE A 624 -29.74 -18.61 -19.06
N ALA A 625 -30.05 -19.80 -18.52
CA ALA A 625 -29.27 -21.03 -18.71
C ALA A 625 -29.86 -22.04 -19.72
N GLU A 626 -31.07 -21.87 -20.23
CA GLU A 626 -31.60 -22.70 -21.33
C GLU A 626 -31.39 -22.04 -22.71
N PRO A 627 -30.69 -22.69 -23.66
CA PRO A 627 -30.55 -22.17 -25.03
C PRO A 627 -31.86 -22.34 -25.82
N PRO A 628 -32.21 -21.41 -26.73
CA PRO A 628 -33.46 -21.47 -27.48
C PRO A 628 -33.52 -22.71 -28.39
N ALA A 629 -34.61 -23.45 -28.31
CA ALA A 629 -34.83 -24.72 -29.01
C ALA A 629 -35.29 -24.55 -30.48
N ASP A 630 -34.72 -23.60 -31.24
CA ASP A 630 -34.79 -23.61 -32.71
C ASP A 630 -33.56 -22.95 -33.34
N ALA A 631 -33.09 -23.51 -34.46
CA ALA A 631 -31.75 -23.26 -35.01
C ALA A 631 -31.72 -22.17 -36.11
N ALA A 632 -32.49 -21.09 -35.95
CA ALA A 632 -32.68 -20.08 -36.99
C ALA A 632 -33.08 -18.65 -36.52
N ASP A 633 -32.50 -18.13 -35.44
CA ASP A 633 -32.58 -16.67 -35.16
C ASP A 633 -31.22 -16.09 -34.71
N THR A 634 -30.90 -14.89 -35.17
CA THR A 634 -29.56 -14.29 -35.10
C THR A 634 -29.48 -13.13 -34.09
N SER A 635 -29.95 -13.38 -32.87
CA SER A 635 -29.83 -12.44 -31.73
C SER A 635 -29.25 -13.14 -30.51
N THR A 636 -27.96 -13.47 -30.54
CA THR A 636 -27.24 -13.95 -29.35
C THR A 636 -27.29 -12.90 -28.23
N PRO A 637 -27.78 -13.25 -27.02
CA PRO A 637 -27.58 -12.43 -25.85
C PRO A 637 -26.10 -12.54 -25.43
N THR A 638 -25.27 -11.67 -25.99
CA THR A 638 -23.87 -11.55 -25.58
C THR A 638 -23.82 -11.26 -24.09
N ILE A 639 -23.07 -12.05 -23.31
CA ILE A 639 -22.74 -11.70 -21.92
C ILE A 639 -21.79 -10.48 -21.99
N GLN A 640 -22.38 -9.29 -22.07
CA GLN A 640 -21.67 -8.03 -21.97
C GLN A 640 -21.24 -7.87 -20.51
N SER A 641 -19.94 -8.03 -20.26
CA SER A 641 -19.22 -7.62 -19.05
C SER A 641 -19.98 -7.83 -17.72
N LEU A 642 -19.56 -8.83 -16.95
CA LEU A 642 -19.63 -8.67 -15.49
C LEU A 642 -18.98 -7.32 -15.15
N PRO A 643 -19.60 -6.47 -14.30
CA PRO A 643 -19.03 -5.19 -13.93
C PRO A 643 -17.60 -5.36 -13.41
N THR A 644 -16.72 -4.38 -13.65
CA THR A 644 -15.34 -4.41 -13.13
C THR A 644 -15.34 -4.63 -11.63
N GLU A 645 -16.32 -4.02 -10.98
CA GLU A 645 -16.63 -4.04 -9.56
C GLU A 645 -17.06 -5.43 -9.08
N LEU A 646 -17.78 -6.20 -9.90
CA LEU A 646 -18.20 -7.57 -9.56
C LEU A 646 -17.11 -8.61 -9.85
N LEU A 647 -16.31 -8.38 -10.89
CA LEU A 647 -15.07 -9.14 -11.12
C LEU A 647 -14.06 -8.86 -10.00
N GLN A 648 -13.96 -7.62 -9.54
CA GLN A 648 -13.22 -7.24 -8.35
C GLN A 648 -13.81 -7.89 -7.10
N GLU A 649 -15.12 -7.91 -6.88
CA GLU A 649 -15.72 -8.56 -5.71
C GLU A 649 -15.45 -10.07 -5.70
N ILE A 650 -15.60 -10.76 -6.83
CA ILE A 650 -15.28 -12.20 -6.96
C ILE A 650 -13.77 -12.44 -6.69
N PHE A 651 -12.90 -11.57 -7.22
CA PHE A 651 -11.45 -11.62 -6.97
C PHE A 651 -11.11 -11.35 -5.49
N TYR A 652 -11.74 -10.35 -4.86
CA TYR A 652 -11.62 -10.03 -3.43
C TYR A 652 -12.14 -11.15 -2.53
N CYS A 653 -13.25 -11.80 -2.89
CA CYS A 653 -13.79 -12.95 -2.16
C CYS A 653 -12.86 -14.17 -2.26
N CYS A 654 -12.18 -14.39 -3.39
CA CYS A 654 -11.10 -15.36 -3.49
C CYS A 654 -9.83 -14.93 -2.70
N LEU A 655 -9.54 -13.62 -2.64
CA LEU A 655 -8.40 -13.04 -1.91
C LEU A 655 -8.64 -12.85 -0.39
N ARG A 656 -9.81 -13.19 0.15
CA ARG A 656 -10.06 -13.29 1.60
C ARG A 656 -9.24 -14.38 2.31
N ARG A 657 -8.33 -15.04 1.59
CA ARG A 657 -7.09 -15.62 2.11
C ARG A 657 -5.94 -15.09 1.25
N HIS A 658 -5.15 -14.18 1.84
CA HIS A 658 -4.08 -13.40 1.21
C HIS A 658 -2.89 -14.25 0.69
N PRO A 659 -1.96 -13.70 -0.15
CA PRO A 659 -1.72 -12.28 -0.43
C PRO A 659 -1.60 -11.90 -1.94
N ILE A 660 -1.21 -10.63 -2.14
CA ILE A 660 -0.81 -9.98 -3.40
C ILE A 660 0.53 -10.56 -3.90
N MET A 661 0.86 -10.38 -5.19
CA MET A 661 2.11 -10.83 -5.80
C MET A 661 3.18 -9.73 -5.76
N ASP A 662 4.32 -10.00 -5.12
CA ASP A 662 5.63 -9.40 -5.46
C ASP A 662 6.55 -10.54 -5.94
N ALA A 663 7.51 -10.24 -6.81
CA ALA A 663 8.44 -11.22 -7.38
C ALA A 663 9.61 -11.59 -6.45
N GLY A 664 9.75 -10.95 -5.28
CA GLY A 664 10.90 -11.11 -4.38
C GLY A 664 10.92 -12.38 -3.49
N GLU A 665 9.80 -13.09 -3.30
CA GLU A 665 9.72 -14.22 -2.34
C GLU A 665 10.06 -15.60 -2.95
N PRO A 666 11.07 -16.32 -2.42
CA PRO A 666 11.36 -17.70 -2.79
C PRO A 666 10.52 -18.71 -1.96
N PRO A 667 10.67 -20.02 -2.18
CA PRO A 667 9.80 -20.87 -3.01
C PRO A 667 8.37 -21.09 -2.47
N LEU A 668 8.01 -20.59 -1.30
CA LEU A 668 6.70 -20.83 -0.66
C LEU A 668 5.57 -20.03 -1.33
N LEU A 669 5.81 -18.77 -1.70
CA LEU A 669 4.83 -17.95 -2.44
C LEU A 669 4.48 -18.60 -3.79
N LEU A 670 5.49 -19.13 -4.50
CA LEU A 670 5.32 -19.87 -5.75
C LEU A 670 4.36 -21.07 -5.60
N GLY A 671 4.44 -21.82 -4.50
CA GLY A 671 3.52 -22.93 -4.21
C GLY A 671 2.08 -22.46 -4.03
N ARG A 672 1.86 -21.33 -3.33
CA ARG A 672 0.54 -20.73 -3.11
C ARG A 672 -0.04 -20.15 -4.40
N MET A 673 0.73 -19.39 -5.17
CA MET A 673 0.34 -18.83 -6.47
C MET A 673 -0.08 -19.94 -7.45
N ARG A 674 0.70 -21.03 -7.52
CA ARG A 674 0.37 -22.18 -8.37
C ARG A 674 -0.96 -22.82 -7.97
N THR A 675 -1.15 -23.08 -6.68
CA THR A 675 -2.39 -23.67 -6.13
C THR A 675 -3.60 -22.78 -6.40
N GLY A 676 -3.49 -21.46 -6.18
CA GLY A 676 -4.57 -20.50 -6.42
C GLY A 676 -4.95 -20.38 -7.90
N PHE A 677 -3.97 -20.37 -8.80
CA PHE A 677 -4.22 -20.32 -10.24
C PHE A 677 -4.83 -21.62 -10.78
N GLU A 678 -4.40 -22.79 -10.28
CA GLU A 678 -5.03 -24.07 -10.62
C GLU A 678 -6.49 -24.13 -10.14
N TYR A 679 -6.76 -23.71 -8.90
CA TYR A 679 -8.11 -23.62 -8.35
C TYR A 679 -9.02 -22.68 -9.17
N TRP A 680 -8.51 -21.49 -9.55
CA TRP A 680 -9.23 -20.55 -10.40
C TRP A 680 -9.51 -21.10 -11.81
N LEU A 681 -8.53 -21.77 -12.43
CA LEU A 681 -8.72 -22.44 -13.72
C LEU A 681 -9.79 -23.54 -13.64
N GLU A 682 -9.77 -24.36 -12.59
CA GLU A 682 -10.77 -25.42 -12.34
C GLU A 682 -12.18 -24.84 -12.22
N HIS A 683 -12.36 -23.77 -11.43
CA HIS A 683 -13.67 -23.17 -11.19
C HIS A 683 -14.20 -22.37 -12.39
N LEU A 684 -13.34 -21.90 -13.29
CA LEU A 684 -13.75 -21.36 -14.59
C LEU A 684 -13.99 -22.45 -15.67
N GLY A 685 -13.83 -23.73 -15.36
CA GLY A 685 -14.13 -24.85 -16.26
C GLY A 685 -13.45 -24.77 -17.63
N THR A 686 -14.23 -24.58 -18.68
CA THR A 686 -13.75 -24.50 -20.08
C THR A 686 -13.82 -23.10 -20.69
N LEU A 687 -14.16 -22.06 -19.92
CA LEU A 687 -14.32 -20.70 -20.44
C LEU A 687 -13.04 -20.15 -21.09
N PRO A 688 -13.12 -19.42 -22.23
CA PRO A 688 -11.96 -18.78 -22.83
C PRO A 688 -11.39 -17.66 -21.95
N LEU A 689 -10.07 -17.47 -21.98
CA LEU A 689 -9.32 -16.60 -21.08
C LEU A 689 -8.67 -15.43 -21.81
N ASN A 690 -8.79 -14.23 -21.23
CA ASN A 690 -7.99 -13.07 -21.60
C ASN A 690 -6.88 -12.91 -20.56
N LEU A 691 -5.64 -13.25 -20.92
CA LEU A 691 -4.49 -13.25 -20.02
C LEU A 691 -3.54 -12.08 -20.34
N SER A 692 -3.15 -11.32 -19.31
CA SER A 692 -2.11 -10.29 -19.40
C SER A 692 -1.05 -10.56 -18.35
N LEU A 693 0.17 -10.89 -18.76
CA LEU A 693 1.35 -10.98 -17.90
C LEU A 693 2.24 -9.76 -18.10
N ARG A 694 2.72 -9.17 -17.00
CA ARG A 694 3.69 -8.07 -17.01
C ARG A 694 4.71 -8.30 -15.90
N SER A 695 5.98 -8.07 -16.21
CA SER A 695 7.09 -7.97 -15.27
C SER A 695 7.70 -6.58 -15.40
N GLU A 696 8.25 -6.07 -14.31
CA GLU A 696 9.09 -4.88 -14.33
C GLU A 696 10.58 -5.28 -14.44
N GLU A 697 11.45 -4.30 -14.66
CA GLU A 697 12.89 -4.50 -14.92
C GLU A 697 13.64 -4.70 -13.58
N ARG A 698 14.02 -5.94 -13.28
CA ARG A 698 14.87 -6.35 -12.14
C ARG A 698 16.21 -6.96 -12.62
N ARG A 699 17.11 -7.22 -11.67
CA ARG A 699 18.54 -7.57 -11.83
C ARG A 699 18.79 -8.91 -12.54
N GLU A 700 20.04 -9.14 -12.96
CA GLU A 700 20.48 -10.29 -13.79
C GLU A 700 20.54 -11.66 -13.08
N ASP A 701 20.04 -11.79 -11.85
CA ASP A 701 20.06 -13.00 -11.03
C ASP A 701 18.69 -13.69 -10.91
N GLU A 702 17.58 -12.94 -10.94
CA GLU A 702 16.20 -13.47 -10.84
C GLU A 702 15.72 -14.23 -12.11
N LEU A 703 16.52 -14.24 -13.19
CA LEU A 703 16.08 -14.53 -14.57
C LEU A 703 15.49 -15.93 -14.76
N GLN A 704 16.17 -16.93 -14.21
CA GLN A 704 15.79 -18.34 -14.36
C GLN A 704 14.48 -18.63 -13.62
N MET A 705 14.20 -17.89 -12.54
CA MET A 705 12.94 -18.00 -11.81
C MET A 705 11.79 -17.48 -12.67
N VAL A 706 11.90 -16.25 -13.19
CA VAL A 706 10.87 -15.62 -14.04
C VAL A 706 10.51 -16.51 -15.25
N HIS A 707 11.51 -17.07 -15.95
CA HIS A 707 11.30 -18.01 -17.06
C HIS A 707 10.46 -19.23 -16.62
N SER A 708 10.83 -19.88 -15.51
CA SER A 708 10.14 -21.07 -14.99
C SER A 708 8.71 -20.81 -14.48
N GLN A 709 8.42 -19.58 -14.06
CA GLN A 709 7.08 -19.15 -13.64
C GLN A 709 6.15 -18.99 -14.84
N ILE A 710 6.58 -18.23 -15.86
CA ILE A 710 5.79 -17.96 -17.07
C ILE A 710 5.53 -19.28 -17.84
N GLN A 711 6.55 -20.12 -17.98
CA GLN A 711 6.45 -21.45 -18.59
C GLN A 711 5.36 -22.31 -17.92
N TRP A 712 5.29 -22.32 -16.59
CA TRP A 712 4.25 -23.05 -15.85
C TRP A 712 2.86 -22.45 -16.05
N VAL A 713 2.71 -21.11 -16.02
CA VAL A 713 1.42 -20.45 -16.31
C VAL A 713 0.93 -20.79 -17.72
N PHE A 714 1.86 -20.87 -18.68
CA PHE A 714 1.59 -21.27 -20.06
C PHE A 714 1.12 -22.73 -20.14
N GLU A 715 1.84 -23.68 -19.55
CA GLU A 715 1.43 -25.10 -19.52
C GLU A 715 0.00 -25.29 -19.01
N LYS A 716 -0.41 -24.53 -17.99
CA LYS A 716 -1.72 -24.66 -17.34
C LYS A 716 -2.87 -23.97 -18.07
N SER A 717 -2.61 -22.86 -18.77
CA SER A 717 -3.67 -22.01 -19.35
C SER A 717 -3.75 -21.99 -20.88
N ARG A 718 -2.72 -22.47 -21.59
CA ARG A 718 -2.55 -22.28 -23.06
C ARG A 718 -3.70 -22.75 -23.94
N THR A 719 -4.38 -23.83 -23.58
CA THR A 719 -5.51 -24.39 -24.34
C THR A 719 -6.78 -23.53 -24.29
N ARG A 720 -6.81 -22.50 -23.42
CA ARG A 720 -7.99 -21.65 -23.19
C ARG A 720 -7.78 -20.20 -23.61
N TRP A 721 -6.60 -19.80 -24.05
CA TRP A 721 -6.32 -18.40 -24.39
C TRP A 721 -7.17 -17.90 -25.55
N LYS A 722 -7.87 -16.80 -25.33
CA LYS A 722 -8.58 -16.01 -26.36
C LYS A 722 -7.80 -14.75 -26.72
N HIS A 723 -7.31 -14.02 -25.72
CA HIS A 723 -6.41 -12.89 -25.89
C HIS A 723 -5.21 -13.07 -24.95
N LEU A 724 -4.00 -12.90 -25.45
CA LEU A 724 -2.76 -13.03 -24.67
C LEU A 724 -1.90 -11.78 -24.82
N ALA A 725 -1.58 -11.11 -23.71
CA ALA A 725 -0.60 -10.03 -23.64
C ALA A 725 0.53 -10.41 -22.69
N VAL A 726 1.79 -10.22 -23.08
CA VAL A 726 2.97 -10.62 -22.28
C VAL A 726 4.08 -9.59 -22.45
N TYR A 727 4.43 -8.91 -21.36
CA TYR A 727 5.55 -7.95 -21.27
C TYR A 727 6.56 -8.43 -20.24
N ILE A 728 7.69 -8.97 -20.68
CA ILE A 728 8.66 -9.69 -19.82
C ILE A 728 10.10 -9.38 -20.21
N PRO A 729 11.12 -9.65 -19.38
CA PRO A 729 12.50 -9.35 -19.75
C PRO A 729 12.94 -10.10 -21.01
N SER A 730 13.87 -9.52 -21.78
CA SER A 730 14.26 -10.00 -23.12
C SER A 730 14.72 -11.46 -23.14
N PHE A 731 15.56 -11.85 -22.17
CA PHE A 731 16.00 -13.24 -21.98
C PHE A 731 14.87 -14.22 -21.63
N SER A 732 13.76 -13.73 -21.04
CA SER A 732 12.61 -14.56 -20.69
C SER A 732 11.71 -14.88 -21.89
N LEU A 733 11.93 -14.28 -23.07
CA LEU A 733 11.19 -14.62 -24.30
C LEU A 733 11.41 -16.09 -24.74
N GLY A 734 12.43 -16.78 -24.21
CA GLY A 734 12.67 -18.20 -24.45
C GLY A 734 11.47 -19.12 -24.12
N VAL A 735 10.60 -18.73 -23.18
CA VAL A 735 9.39 -19.48 -22.80
C VAL A 735 8.41 -19.74 -23.96
N PHE A 736 8.50 -18.96 -25.04
CA PHE A 736 7.68 -19.15 -26.24
C PHE A 736 8.26 -20.18 -27.23
N PHE A 737 9.55 -20.54 -27.10
CA PHE A 737 10.17 -21.59 -27.89
C PHE A 737 9.75 -22.99 -27.40
N ASP A 738 9.50 -23.12 -26.10
CA ASP A 738 9.04 -24.34 -25.43
C ASP A 738 7.53 -24.63 -25.62
N LEU A 739 6.80 -23.77 -26.34
CA LEU A 739 5.39 -23.99 -26.65
C LEU A 739 5.23 -25.02 -27.79
N PRO A 740 4.45 -26.11 -27.61
CA PRO A 740 4.40 -27.20 -28.58
C PRO A 740 3.84 -26.77 -29.94
N ALA A 741 4.62 -26.97 -31.00
CA ALA A 741 4.26 -26.64 -32.38
C ALA A 741 3.22 -27.59 -33.02
N ASP A 742 2.82 -28.64 -32.30
CA ASP A 742 1.78 -29.61 -32.67
C ASP A 742 0.46 -29.42 -31.89
N GLN A 743 0.44 -28.53 -30.90
CA GLN A 743 -0.76 -28.20 -30.12
C GLN A 743 -1.65 -27.20 -30.87
N GLN A 744 -2.97 -27.42 -30.85
CA GLN A 744 -3.95 -26.43 -31.33
C GLN A 744 -4.34 -25.43 -30.25
N TYR A 745 -4.48 -24.17 -30.65
CA TYR A 745 -4.79 -22.99 -29.82
C TYR A 745 -6.03 -22.29 -30.41
N ASP A 746 -7.09 -23.06 -30.71
CA ASP A 746 -8.21 -22.63 -31.56
C ASP A 746 -8.99 -21.41 -31.05
N LEU A 747 -8.88 -21.08 -29.75
CA LEU A 747 -9.52 -19.91 -29.15
C LEU A 747 -8.76 -18.60 -29.37
N LEU A 748 -7.46 -18.64 -29.73
CA LEU A 748 -6.58 -17.48 -29.69
C LEU A 748 -6.86 -16.51 -30.85
N GLU A 749 -7.57 -15.43 -30.56
CA GLU A 749 -7.92 -14.36 -31.51
C GLU A 749 -6.86 -13.24 -31.58
N SER A 750 -6.07 -13.05 -30.52
CA SER A 750 -5.01 -12.03 -30.49
C SER A 750 -3.87 -12.29 -29.54
N ILE A 751 -2.67 -11.90 -29.96
CA ILE A 751 -1.43 -11.94 -29.16
C ILE A 751 -0.70 -10.58 -29.18
N GLU A 752 -0.14 -10.19 -28.04
CA GLU A 752 0.65 -8.97 -27.84
C GLU A 752 1.88 -9.31 -27.01
N LEU A 753 3.06 -9.27 -27.61
CA LEU A 753 4.33 -9.61 -26.97
C LEU A 753 5.25 -8.40 -26.90
N GLY A 754 5.92 -8.19 -25.77
CA GLY A 754 6.97 -7.18 -25.70
C GLY A 754 7.97 -7.38 -24.57
N THR A 755 9.02 -6.57 -24.56
CA THR A 755 10.03 -6.58 -23.50
C THR A 755 9.81 -5.47 -22.46
N SER A 756 10.15 -5.79 -21.20
CA SER A 756 10.12 -4.86 -20.06
C SER A 756 11.41 -4.04 -19.89
N ASN A 757 12.49 -4.44 -20.54
CA ASN A 757 13.84 -3.91 -20.32
C ASN A 757 14.25 -2.96 -21.44
N TYR A 758 14.57 -1.71 -21.12
CA TYR A 758 14.65 -0.63 -22.12
C TYR A 758 16.06 -0.21 -22.52
N HIS A 759 17.10 -0.65 -21.81
CA HIS A 759 18.43 -0.03 -21.89
C HIS A 759 19.61 -0.98 -22.18
N THR A 760 19.39 -2.29 -22.23
CA THR A 760 20.41 -3.28 -22.62
C THR A 760 20.40 -3.54 -24.14
N PRO A 761 21.46 -3.14 -24.89
CA PRO A 761 21.62 -3.57 -26.27
C PRO A 761 22.12 -5.03 -26.36
N PHE A 762 21.80 -5.70 -27.48
CA PHE A 762 22.33 -6.98 -28.00
C PHE A 762 21.65 -8.34 -27.65
N GLN A 763 22.00 -9.31 -28.51
CA GLN A 763 22.08 -10.78 -28.33
C GLN A 763 20.87 -11.68 -28.62
N PHE A 764 19.74 -11.17 -29.14
CA PHE A 764 18.70 -12.02 -29.76
C PHE A 764 18.34 -11.57 -31.17
N GLU A 765 19.28 -11.75 -32.10
CA GLU A 765 18.98 -11.75 -33.53
C GLU A 765 17.98 -12.88 -33.86
N ASN A 766 16.89 -12.56 -34.56
CA ASN A 766 15.94 -13.51 -35.13
C ASN A 766 15.17 -14.42 -34.13
N ILE A 767 14.41 -13.82 -33.21
CA ILE A 767 13.44 -14.56 -32.35
C ILE A 767 12.31 -15.15 -33.21
N GLY A 768 12.07 -16.46 -33.12
CA GLY A 768 11.00 -17.18 -33.83
C GLY A 768 10.02 -17.88 -32.88
N PHE A 769 8.75 -18.03 -33.29
CA PHE A 769 7.67 -18.53 -32.43
C PHE A 769 7.03 -19.80 -33.05
N PRO A 770 7.48 -21.02 -32.70
CA PRO A 770 7.07 -22.25 -33.37
C PRO A 770 5.56 -22.55 -33.30
N PHE A 771 4.92 -22.16 -32.21
CA PHE A 771 3.47 -22.35 -31.99
C PHE A 771 2.57 -21.39 -32.78
N LEU A 772 3.14 -20.38 -33.47
CA LEU A 772 2.38 -19.43 -34.29
C LEU A 772 2.39 -19.88 -35.76
N SER A 773 1.33 -20.58 -36.17
CA SER A 773 1.14 -21.06 -37.54
C SER A 773 -0.35 -21.10 -37.93
N THR A 774 -0.63 -21.16 -39.23
CA THR A 774 -1.99 -21.33 -39.77
C THR A 774 -2.71 -22.59 -39.25
N ALA A 775 -1.97 -23.63 -38.88
CA ALA A 775 -2.50 -24.90 -38.37
C ALA A 775 -2.74 -24.90 -36.85
N THR A 776 -1.92 -24.17 -36.10
CA THR A 776 -1.95 -24.13 -34.62
C THR A 776 -2.79 -22.98 -34.07
N THR A 777 -2.81 -21.81 -34.73
CA THR A 777 -3.57 -20.62 -34.31
C THR A 777 -4.56 -20.13 -35.37
N PRO A 778 -5.50 -20.98 -35.85
CA PRO A 778 -6.33 -20.71 -37.03
C PRO A 778 -7.26 -19.48 -36.88
N ASN A 779 -7.59 -19.09 -35.65
CA ASN A 779 -8.46 -17.93 -35.35
C ASN A 779 -7.70 -16.65 -34.98
N LEU A 780 -6.36 -16.65 -35.02
CA LEU A 780 -5.56 -15.46 -34.72
C LEU A 780 -5.76 -14.39 -35.81
N ARG A 781 -6.17 -13.19 -35.42
CA ARG A 781 -6.39 -12.04 -36.32
C ARG A 781 -5.60 -10.80 -35.95
N ARG A 782 -5.10 -10.69 -34.72
CA ARG A 782 -4.37 -9.51 -34.23
C ARG A 782 -3.04 -9.91 -33.62
N ILE A 783 -1.93 -9.35 -34.11
CA ILE A 783 -0.57 -9.57 -33.58
C ILE A 783 0.04 -8.22 -33.22
N SER A 784 0.65 -8.12 -32.04
CA SER A 784 1.44 -6.98 -31.62
C SER A 784 2.81 -7.42 -31.12
N PHE A 785 3.88 -6.73 -31.56
CA PHE A 785 5.25 -6.89 -31.10
C PHE A 785 5.81 -5.54 -30.66
N ASP A 786 6.48 -5.50 -29.50
CA ASP A 786 6.95 -4.26 -28.88
C ASP A 786 8.32 -4.46 -28.21
N SER A 787 9.26 -3.53 -28.42
CA SER A 787 10.59 -3.53 -27.79
C SER A 787 11.54 -4.72 -28.12
N PHE A 788 11.17 -5.67 -28.99
CA PHE A 788 12.08 -6.64 -29.64
C PHE A 788 11.78 -6.88 -31.15
N SER A 789 12.69 -7.55 -31.86
CA SER A 789 12.59 -7.84 -33.30
C SER A 789 12.38 -9.34 -33.60
N PRO A 790 11.18 -9.77 -34.02
CA PRO A 790 10.90 -11.16 -34.43
C PRO A 790 11.27 -11.43 -35.90
N ASP A 791 11.66 -12.66 -36.24
CA ASP A 791 12.01 -13.03 -37.62
C ASP A 791 10.78 -13.43 -38.45
N LEU A 792 9.98 -12.43 -38.83
CA LEU A 792 8.75 -12.59 -39.61
C LEU A 792 8.96 -13.20 -41.02
N ARG A 793 10.21 -13.35 -41.46
CA ARG A 793 10.60 -13.89 -42.77
C ARG A 793 10.61 -15.43 -42.81
N LYS A 794 10.71 -16.11 -41.66
CA LYS A 794 10.98 -17.57 -41.59
C LYS A 794 9.84 -18.39 -40.97
N GLY A 795 9.86 -19.70 -41.22
CA GLY A 795 8.89 -20.64 -40.67
C GLY A 795 7.47 -20.42 -41.21
N ALA A 796 6.46 -20.62 -40.36
CA ALA A 796 5.05 -20.50 -40.73
C ALA A 796 4.52 -19.04 -40.71
N PHE A 797 5.36 -18.05 -40.35
CA PHE A 797 4.92 -16.65 -40.25
C PHE A 797 4.35 -16.07 -41.54
N PRO A 798 4.96 -16.22 -42.73
CA PRO A 798 4.39 -15.68 -43.96
C PRO A 798 3.00 -16.25 -44.30
N GLU A 799 2.72 -17.51 -43.97
CA GLU A 799 1.38 -18.10 -44.13
C GLU A 799 0.41 -17.58 -43.08
N LEU A 800 0.84 -17.45 -41.82
CA LEU A 800 0.01 -16.93 -40.72
C LEU A 800 -0.40 -15.47 -40.96
N LEU A 801 0.53 -14.64 -41.46
CA LEU A 801 0.31 -13.22 -41.74
C LEU A 801 -0.85 -12.98 -42.71
N ALA A 802 -1.11 -13.91 -43.64
CA ALA A 802 -2.25 -13.82 -44.55
C ALA A 802 -3.61 -13.77 -43.81
N ASN A 803 -3.72 -14.34 -42.61
CA ASN A 803 -4.93 -14.30 -41.78
C ASN A 803 -5.02 -13.06 -40.86
N ILE A 804 -3.98 -12.23 -40.78
CA ILE A 804 -3.91 -11.13 -39.79
C ILE A 804 -4.58 -9.87 -40.32
N THR A 805 -5.58 -9.38 -39.59
CA THR A 805 -6.28 -8.12 -39.86
C THR A 805 -5.65 -6.94 -39.14
N ASN A 806 -4.98 -7.16 -38.00
CA ASN A 806 -4.33 -6.11 -37.22
C ASN A 806 -2.87 -6.49 -36.92
N LEU A 807 -1.92 -5.72 -37.45
CA LEU A 807 -0.48 -5.89 -37.19
C LEU A 807 0.08 -4.65 -36.51
N THR A 808 0.66 -4.80 -35.32
CA THR A 808 1.25 -3.72 -34.53
C THR A 808 2.72 -4.05 -34.22
N LEU A 809 3.60 -3.08 -34.49
CA LEU A 809 5.04 -3.22 -34.42
C LEU A 809 5.58 -1.94 -33.77
N GLN A 810 6.20 -2.01 -32.58
CA GLN A 810 6.41 -0.83 -31.72
C GLN A 810 7.73 -0.80 -30.91
N ARG A 811 8.14 0.42 -30.51
CA ARG A 811 9.17 0.77 -29.50
C ARG A 811 10.58 0.16 -29.62
N CYS A 812 10.95 -0.38 -30.78
CA CYS A 812 12.30 -0.89 -30.97
C CYS A 812 13.27 0.17 -31.49
N GLU A 813 14.36 0.38 -30.75
CA GLU A 813 15.53 1.11 -31.26
C GLU A 813 16.42 0.25 -32.17
N HIS A 814 16.20 -1.08 -32.12
CA HIS A 814 16.94 -2.13 -32.82
C HIS A 814 15.93 -3.10 -33.49
N TRP A 815 15.67 -2.94 -34.79
CA TRP A 815 14.96 -3.92 -35.62
C TRP A 815 15.86 -4.41 -36.75
N ASP A 816 15.62 -5.64 -37.20
CA ASP A 816 16.48 -6.36 -38.16
C ASP A 816 15.70 -6.74 -39.45
N ILE A 817 14.78 -5.86 -39.89
CA ILE A 817 13.90 -6.02 -41.05
C ILE A 817 13.95 -4.75 -41.93
N ASN A 818 14.82 -4.71 -42.93
CA ASN A 818 14.99 -3.51 -43.78
C ASN A 818 13.74 -3.18 -44.63
N THR A 819 13.73 -2.03 -45.32
CA THR A 819 12.55 -1.57 -46.10
C THR A 819 12.02 -2.62 -47.11
N PRO A 820 12.85 -3.22 -47.99
CA PRO A 820 12.45 -4.39 -48.80
C PRO A 820 11.83 -5.55 -48.01
N GLU A 821 12.40 -5.91 -46.86
CA GLU A 821 11.91 -7.03 -46.05
C GLU A 821 10.58 -6.70 -45.35
N MET A 822 10.38 -5.46 -44.92
CA MET A 822 9.10 -4.96 -44.42
C MET A 822 8.02 -5.05 -45.51
N LEU A 823 8.36 -4.77 -46.76
CA LEU A 823 7.46 -4.91 -47.91
C LEU A 823 7.15 -6.39 -48.23
N VAL A 824 8.10 -7.31 -48.02
CA VAL A 824 7.84 -8.76 -48.09
C VAL A 824 6.89 -9.22 -46.98
N VAL A 825 7.10 -8.76 -45.74
CA VAL A 825 6.23 -9.04 -44.59
C VAL A 825 4.82 -8.51 -44.83
N LEU A 826 4.66 -7.25 -45.24
CA LEU A 826 3.36 -6.66 -45.56
C LEU A 826 2.72 -7.31 -46.81
N GLY A 827 3.51 -7.74 -47.80
CA GLY A 827 3.03 -8.48 -48.96
C GLY A 827 2.40 -9.84 -48.59
N ALA A 828 2.80 -10.44 -47.47
CA ALA A 828 2.15 -11.63 -46.91
C ALA A 828 0.82 -11.32 -46.19
N CYS A 829 0.66 -10.10 -45.65
CA CYS A 829 -0.51 -9.66 -44.87
C CYS A 829 -1.76 -9.35 -45.74
N THR A 830 -2.20 -10.30 -46.57
CA THR A 830 -3.26 -10.08 -47.58
C THR A 830 -4.61 -9.58 -47.02
N ASN A 831 -4.96 -9.91 -45.77
CA ASN A 831 -6.21 -9.47 -45.11
C ASN A 831 -6.02 -8.29 -44.13
N LEU A 832 -4.91 -7.55 -44.20
CA LEU A 832 -4.59 -6.48 -43.26
C LEU A 832 -5.55 -5.29 -43.37
N ILE A 833 -6.18 -4.92 -42.26
CA ILE A 833 -7.13 -3.79 -42.12
C ILE A 833 -6.47 -2.64 -41.34
N HIS A 834 -5.71 -2.96 -40.29
CA HIS A 834 -5.05 -1.99 -39.42
C HIS A 834 -3.58 -2.33 -39.24
N CYS A 835 -2.69 -1.40 -39.55
CA CYS A 835 -1.25 -1.56 -39.41
C CYS A 835 -0.64 -0.44 -38.56
N ARG A 836 0.23 -0.78 -37.62
CA ARG A 836 1.11 0.16 -36.92
C ARG A 836 2.56 -0.32 -37.00
N ILE A 837 3.45 0.57 -37.40
CA ILE A 837 4.89 0.36 -37.50
C ILE A 837 5.59 1.45 -36.69
N SER A 838 6.65 1.09 -35.97
CA SER A 838 7.59 2.04 -35.36
C SER A 838 9.01 1.59 -35.68
N THR A 839 9.89 2.56 -35.94
CA THR A 839 11.20 2.35 -36.58
C THR A 839 12.21 3.33 -36.00
N SER A 840 13.50 2.98 -36.03
CA SER A 840 14.61 3.88 -35.65
C SER A 840 15.40 4.38 -36.86
N GLU A 841 16.29 5.37 -36.66
CA GLU A 841 17.28 5.82 -37.67
C GLU A 841 18.52 4.90 -37.78
N ARG A 842 18.65 3.83 -36.97
CA ARG A 842 19.87 3.01 -36.97
C ARG A 842 20.09 2.23 -38.27
N PHE A 843 21.37 1.96 -38.54
CA PHE A 843 21.86 1.24 -39.70
C PHE A 843 21.98 -0.26 -39.41
N HIS A 844 21.64 -1.11 -40.39
CA HIS A 844 21.87 -2.55 -40.33
C HIS A 844 23.18 -2.89 -41.07
N PRO A 845 24.23 -3.44 -40.41
CA PRO A 845 25.55 -3.61 -41.03
C PRO A 845 25.57 -4.68 -42.13
N ASP A 846 24.74 -5.72 -42.02
CA ASP A 846 24.77 -6.88 -42.93
C ASP A 846 23.77 -6.81 -44.10
N ALA A 847 23.29 -5.60 -44.43
CA ALA A 847 22.46 -5.36 -45.61
C ALA A 847 23.30 -5.39 -46.92
N GLN A 848 23.89 -6.54 -47.23
CA GLN A 848 24.78 -6.74 -48.40
C GLN A 848 24.12 -7.49 -49.58
N ASP A 849 22.94 -8.08 -49.39
CA ASP A 849 22.20 -8.75 -50.46
C ASP A 849 21.54 -7.75 -51.43
N PRO A 850 21.40 -8.10 -52.72
CA PRO A 850 20.86 -7.20 -53.74
C PRO A 850 19.37 -6.92 -53.50
N VAL A 851 19.06 -5.65 -53.20
CA VAL A 851 17.70 -5.17 -52.91
C VAL A 851 16.74 -5.45 -54.08
N VAL A 852 15.78 -6.35 -53.84
CA VAL A 852 14.61 -6.58 -54.69
C VAL A 852 13.37 -6.13 -53.93
N PHE A 853 12.84 -4.96 -54.28
CA PHE A 853 11.57 -4.48 -53.75
C PHE A 853 10.40 -5.32 -54.27
N VAL A 854 9.58 -5.83 -53.35
CA VAL A 854 8.29 -6.48 -53.65
C VAL A 854 7.18 -5.46 -53.44
N THR A 855 6.16 -5.44 -54.32
CA THR A 855 5.00 -4.55 -54.16
C THR A 855 3.97 -5.19 -53.22
N ALA A 856 3.69 -4.56 -52.09
CA ALA A 856 2.74 -5.03 -51.09
C ALA A 856 1.32 -4.55 -51.43
N HIS A 857 0.46 -5.46 -51.89
CA HIS A 857 -0.92 -5.18 -52.27
C HIS A 857 -1.88 -5.36 -51.08
N LEU A 858 -2.09 -4.29 -50.31
CA LEU A 858 -2.88 -4.29 -49.07
C LEU A 858 -4.34 -3.91 -49.35
N ALA A 859 -5.07 -4.81 -50.02
CA ALA A 859 -6.42 -4.57 -50.57
C ALA A 859 -7.52 -4.25 -49.54
N HIS A 860 -7.28 -4.48 -48.25
CA HIS A 860 -8.27 -4.30 -47.17
C HIS A 860 -7.87 -3.25 -46.13
N LEU A 861 -6.74 -2.55 -46.34
CA LEU A 861 -6.17 -1.61 -45.39
C LEU A 861 -7.03 -0.35 -45.26
N GLN A 862 -7.45 -0.05 -44.03
CA GLN A 862 -8.24 1.12 -43.65
C GLN A 862 -7.46 2.10 -42.77
N SER A 863 -6.43 1.63 -42.07
CA SER A 863 -5.54 2.50 -41.30
C SER A 863 -4.12 1.97 -41.29
N LEU A 864 -3.18 2.87 -41.55
CA LEU A 864 -1.75 2.65 -41.41
C LEU A 864 -1.20 3.75 -40.50
N LYS A 865 -0.31 3.38 -39.58
CA LYS A 865 0.34 4.31 -38.67
C LYS A 865 1.83 4.03 -38.66
N ILE A 866 2.64 5.02 -39.03
CA ILE A 866 4.10 4.89 -39.00
C ILE A 866 4.67 5.92 -38.01
N GLU A 867 5.46 5.43 -37.07
CA GLU A 867 6.07 6.20 -35.99
C GLU A 867 7.59 6.06 -36.04
N VAL A 868 8.24 6.96 -36.79
CA VAL A 868 9.71 7.07 -36.81
C VAL A 868 10.17 7.71 -35.52
N CYS A 869 11.02 6.99 -34.79
CA CYS A 869 11.79 7.43 -33.64
C CYS A 869 13.25 7.64 -34.08
N ALA A 870 14.02 8.45 -33.36
CA ALA A 870 15.42 8.74 -33.70
C ALA A 870 16.34 8.61 -32.47
N PHE A 871 17.56 8.14 -32.72
CA PHE A 871 18.45 7.56 -31.71
C PHE A 871 19.49 8.57 -31.17
N ARG A 872 19.93 8.39 -29.92
CA ARG A 872 21.03 9.18 -29.32
C ARG A 872 22.39 8.62 -29.73
N GLY A 873 22.79 8.84 -30.98
CA GLY A 873 24.08 8.40 -31.52
C GLY A 873 24.66 9.34 -32.58
N LEU A 874 25.93 9.15 -32.92
CA LEU A 874 26.59 9.89 -34.01
C LEU A 874 26.07 9.40 -35.37
N PRO A 875 25.78 10.32 -36.33
CA PRO A 875 25.35 9.94 -37.67
C PRO A 875 26.51 9.30 -38.46
N VAL A 876 26.20 8.23 -39.20
CA VAL A 876 27.13 7.50 -40.08
C VAL A 876 26.49 7.37 -41.46
N ALA A 877 27.29 7.34 -42.53
CA ALA A 877 26.79 7.35 -43.90
C ALA A 877 26.40 5.94 -44.41
N ALA A 878 25.26 5.43 -43.92
CA ALA A 878 24.69 4.12 -44.28
C ALA A 878 23.15 4.23 -44.47
N PRO A 879 22.49 3.26 -45.15
CA PRO A 879 21.05 3.34 -45.41
C PRO A 879 20.21 3.22 -44.14
N THR A 880 19.15 4.04 -44.05
CA THR A 880 18.17 4.03 -42.96
C THR A 880 17.26 2.81 -43.02
N PHE A 881 16.83 2.34 -41.84
CA PHE A 881 15.93 1.20 -41.67
C PHE A 881 14.67 1.23 -42.55
N LEU A 882 13.87 2.31 -42.41
CA LEU A 882 12.66 2.54 -43.21
C LEU A 882 12.81 3.77 -44.10
N ASN A 883 13.20 3.57 -45.36
CA ASN A 883 13.10 4.59 -46.40
C ASN A 883 11.62 4.79 -46.74
N LEU A 884 11.00 5.84 -46.18
CA LEU A 884 9.57 6.11 -46.34
C LEU A 884 9.15 6.35 -47.81
N PRO A 885 9.88 7.13 -48.64
CA PRO A 885 9.62 7.20 -50.08
C PRO A 885 9.61 5.84 -50.80
N ASP A 886 10.62 4.99 -50.59
CA ASP A 886 10.67 3.65 -51.22
C ASP A 886 9.51 2.77 -50.73
N PHE A 887 9.21 2.84 -49.42
CA PHE A 887 8.11 2.12 -48.80
C PHE A 887 6.76 2.51 -49.42
N PHE A 888 6.43 3.81 -49.50
CA PHE A 888 5.17 4.27 -50.09
C PHE A 888 5.12 4.05 -51.62
N THR A 889 6.26 4.04 -52.31
CA THR A 889 6.35 3.66 -53.73
C THR A 889 5.95 2.20 -53.97
N HIS A 890 6.15 1.33 -52.97
CA HIS A 890 5.90 -0.11 -53.09
C HIS A 890 4.72 -0.65 -52.25
N VAL A 891 4.01 0.18 -51.48
CA VAL A 891 2.73 -0.19 -50.85
C VAL A 891 1.56 0.29 -51.70
N VAL A 892 0.70 -0.64 -52.12
CA VAL A 892 -0.51 -0.35 -52.90
C VAL A 892 -1.74 -0.74 -52.11
N ALA A 893 -2.45 0.25 -51.58
CA ALA A 893 -3.71 0.10 -50.82
C ALA A 893 -4.82 0.96 -51.43
N PRO A 894 -6.08 0.48 -51.50
CA PRO A 894 -7.17 1.19 -52.19
C PRO A 894 -7.77 2.36 -51.38
N ALA A 895 -7.48 2.47 -50.07
CA ALA A 895 -7.97 3.52 -49.20
C ALA A 895 -6.88 4.00 -48.22
N LEU A 896 -5.93 4.81 -48.70
CA LEU A 896 -4.93 5.51 -47.88
C LEU A 896 -5.52 6.72 -47.10
N GLU A 897 -6.83 6.73 -46.86
CA GLU A 897 -7.58 7.86 -46.29
C GLU A 897 -7.15 8.17 -44.85
N LEU A 898 -6.83 7.14 -44.04
CA LEU A 898 -6.47 7.26 -42.61
C LEU A 898 -5.04 6.79 -42.29
N LEU A 899 -4.05 7.49 -42.85
CA LEU A 899 -2.63 7.35 -42.49
C LEU A 899 -2.24 8.31 -41.35
N ASP A 900 -2.19 7.83 -40.10
CA ASP A 900 -1.65 8.59 -38.96
C ASP A 900 -0.10 8.55 -39.00
N LEU A 901 0.50 9.29 -39.95
CA LEU A 901 1.96 9.43 -40.12
C LEU A 901 2.57 10.26 -38.98
N LYS A 902 2.66 9.64 -37.81
CA LYS A 902 3.11 10.24 -36.57
C LYS A 902 4.65 10.20 -36.45
N LEU A 903 5.34 11.03 -37.23
CA LEU A 903 6.77 11.28 -37.00
C LEU A 903 7.04 11.71 -35.55
N ARG A 904 8.12 11.21 -34.94
CA ARG A 904 8.69 11.68 -33.67
C ARG A 904 10.16 12.04 -33.87
N SER A 905 10.39 13.30 -34.24
CA SER A 905 11.70 13.72 -34.75
C SER A 905 12.70 14.07 -33.65
N TYR A 906 13.69 13.19 -33.49
CA TYR A 906 15.08 13.58 -33.27
C TYR A 906 15.90 13.41 -34.57
N LEU A 907 15.25 13.56 -35.73
CA LEU A 907 15.83 13.23 -37.04
C LEU A 907 17.09 14.02 -37.36
N SER A 908 17.90 13.44 -38.23
CA SER A 908 19.04 14.08 -38.88
C SER A 908 18.62 15.06 -40.00
N ILE A 909 19.61 15.76 -40.56
CA ILE A 909 19.44 16.87 -41.51
C ILE A 909 18.78 16.35 -42.82
N ASN A 910 17.86 17.14 -43.40
CA ASN A 910 16.96 16.86 -44.55
C ASN A 910 15.58 16.23 -44.24
N SER A 911 15.14 16.20 -42.97
CA SER A 911 13.83 15.66 -42.55
C SER A 911 12.60 16.17 -43.34
N THR A 912 12.53 17.47 -43.65
CA THR A 912 11.40 18.05 -44.41
C THR A 912 11.32 17.54 -45.86
N GLU A 913 12.45 17.45 -46.57
CA GLU A 913 12.48 17.05 -47.99
C GLU A 913 12.00 15.61 -48.17
N VAL A 914 12.40 14.73 -47.24
CA VAL A 914 11.91 13.35 -47.18
C VAL A 914 10.40 13.32 -46.90
N LEU A 915 9.90 14.13 -45.96
CA LEU A 915 8.46 14.20 -45.66
C LEU A 915 7.64 14.69 -46.86
N ILE A 916 8.08 15.75 -47.56
CA ILE A 916 7.41 16.22 -48.79
C ILE A 916 7.40 15.09 -49.83
N SER A 917 8.52 14.40 -50.04
CA SER A 917 8.62 13.25 -50.95
C SER A 917 7.70 12.09 -50.57
N CYS A 918 7.40 11.89 -49.28
CA CYS A 918 6.41 10.91 -48.84
C CYS A 918 4.98 11.35 -49.13
N LEU A 919 4.65 12.62 -48.86
CA LEU A 919 3.30 13.16 -48.97
C LEU A 919 2.86 13.33 -50.44
N ASP A 920 3.80 13.53 -51.37
CA ASP A 920 3.57 13.53 -52.82
C ASP A 920 3.06 12.16 -53.32
N LEU A 921 3.56 11.06 -52.72
CA LEU A 921 3.09 9.69 -52.96
C LEU A 921 1.74 9.39 -52.28
N LEU A 922 1.14 10.34 -51.55
CA LEU A 922 -0.05 10.16 -50.72
C LEU A 922 -1.18 11.17 -51.06
N PRO A 923 -1.62 11.29 -52.34
CA PRO A 923 -2.61 12.29 -52.75
C PRO A 923 -4.00 12.10 -52.12
N SER A 924 -4.32 10.88 -51.68
CA SER A 924 -5.60 10.50 -51.03
C SER A 924 -5.61 10.66 -49.51
N LEU A 925 -4.57 11.24 -48.91
CA LEU A 925 -4.46 11.43 -47.46
C LEU A 925 -5.54 12.39 -46.94
N ALA A 926 -6.43 11.95 -46.03
CA ALA A 926 -7.49 12.79 -45.47
C ALA A 926 -7.14 13.38 -44.08
N GLU A 927 -6.23 12.77 -43.31
CA GLU A 927 -5.76 13.28 -42.01
C GLU A 927 -4.22 13.17 -41.88
N LEU A 928 -3.55 14.29 -41.63
CA LEU A 928 -2.09 14.38 -41.43
C LEU A 928 -1.77 14.85 -40.01
N ARG A 929 -0.89 14.14 -39.30
CA ARG A 929 -0.50 14.46 -37.93
C ARG A 929 1.02 14.48 -37.71
N ILE A 930 1.60 15.67 -37.71
CA ILE A 930 3.02 15.88 -37.38
C ILE A 930 3.15 16.14 -35.87
N LYS A 931 4.16 15.51 -35.24
CA LYS A 931 4.52 15.73 -33.83
C LYS A 931 6.02 15.97 -33.70
N ASP A 932 6.44 17.23 -33.83
CA ASP A 932 7.78 17.59 -33.42
C ASP A 932 7.89 17.48 -31.88
N PHE A 933 9.00 16.93 -31.40
CA PHE A 933 9.27 16.71 -29.98
C PHE A 933 10.67 17.20 -29.69
N ASP A 934 10.76 18.47 -29.30
CA ASP A 934 12.00 19.06 -28.80
C ASP A 934 11.81 19.56 -27.37
N HIS A 935 12.90 19.65 -26.63
CA HIS A 935 12.89 20.16 -25.26
C HIS A 935 13.97 21.25 -25.17
N PRO A 936 13.62 22.52 -24.90
CA PRO A 936 14.54 23.66 -25.04
C PRO A 936 15.60 23.77 -23.92
N TRP A 937 16.06 22.61 -23.42
CA TRP A 937 16.89 22.45 -22.22
C TRP A 937 18.04 21.43 -22.40
N SER A 938 18.22 20.83 -23.58
CA SER A 938 19.40 19.98 -23.84
C SER A 938 20.59 20.82 -24.33
N GLU A 939 21.26 21.53 -23.42
CA GLU A 939 22.56 22.12 -23.70
C GLU A 939 23.57 21.01 -24.13
N GLY A 940 24.42 21.31 -25.12
CA GLY A 940 25.43 20.38 -25.62
C GLY A 940 25.03 19.55 -26.86
N HIS A 941 23.78 19.57 -27.30
CA HIS A 941 23.39 18.98 -28.59
C HIS A 941 23.28 20.05 -29.70
N SER A 942 23.74 19.68 -30.91
CA SER A 942 23.65 20.54 -32.10
C SER A 942 22.19 20.85 -32.45
N GLN A 943 21.89 22.11 -32.78
CA GLN A 943 20.58 22.54 -33.27
C GLN A 943 20.10 21.62 -34.41
N ARG A 944 18.99 20.91 -34.18
CA ARG A 944 18.35 20.06 -35.19
C ARG A 944 17.49 20.91 -36.12
N SER A 945 17.30 20.43 -37.35
CA SER A 945 16.37 21.05 -38.29
C SER A 945 14.93 20.65 -37.92
N PRO A 946 14.02 21.61 -37.63
CA PRO A 946 12.62 21.31 -37.34
C PRO A 946 11.93 20.68 -38.56
N VAL A 947 10.95 19.79 -38.31
CA VAL A 947 10.27 19.06 -39.39
C VAL A 947 9.27 19.95 -40.12
N VAL A 948 8.52 20.74 -39.35
CA VAL A 948 7.55 21.69 -39.90
C VAL A 948 8.27 22.98 -40.26
N THR A 949 8.47 23.21 -41.56
CA THR A 949 9.13 24.42 -42.10
C THR A 949 8.23 25.14 -43.09
N ASP A 950 8.56 26.37 -43.44
CA ASP A 950 7.81 27.16 -44.42
C ASP A 950 7.61 26.40 -45.74
N ALA A 951 8.63 25.69 -46.24
CA ALA A 951 8.54 24.90 -47.47
C ALA A 951 7.45 23.82 -47.43
N LEU A 952 7.28 23.15 -46.28
CA LEU A 952 6.21 22.16 -46.09
C LEU A 952 4.84 22.85 -46.00
N LEU A 953 4.76 23.98 -45.29
CA LEU A 953 3.51 24.72 -45.15
C LEU A 953 3.05 25.32 -46.49
N GLU A 954 3.96 25.78 -47.35
CA GLU A 954 3.63 26.29 -48.69
C GLU A 954 3.22 25.17 -49.65
N ALA A 955 3.89 24.02 -49.61
CA ALA A 955 3.49 22.84 -50.41
C ALA A 955 2.10 22.30 -50.02
N LEU A 956 1.76 22.32 -48.72
CA LEU A 956 0.41 22.02 -48.23
C LEU A 956 -0.62 23.12 -48.57
N ALA A 957 -0.17 24.36 -48.81
CA ALA A 957 -1.03 25.51 -49.09
C ALA A 957 -1.41 25.64 -50.56
N SER A 958 -0.52 25.28 -51.50
CA SER A 958 -0.83 25.24 -52.94
C SER A 958 -1.84 24.15 -53.27
N GLY A 959 -1.89 23.07 -52.48
CA GLY A 959 -2.73 21.90 -52.71
C GLY A 959 -2.10 20.85 -53.63
N ASP A 960 -0.88 21.09 -54.13
CA ASP A 960 -0.09 20.06 -54.83
C ASP A 960 0.18 18.87 -53.90
N LEU A 961 0.49 19.16 -52.62
CA LEU A 961 0.78 18.16 -51.60
C LEU A 961 -0.49 17.76 -50.84
N CYS A 962 -0.84 16.46 -50.88
CA CYS A 962 -2.05 15.89 -50.28
C CYS A 962 -3.34 16.69 -50.59
N PRO A 963 -3.79 16.78 -51.87
CA PRO A 963 -5.00 17.50 -52.24
C PRO A 963 -6.27 17.04 -51.51
N SER A 964 -6.33 15.78 -51.07
CA SER A 964 -7.49 15.23 -50.33
C SER A 964 -7.54 15.59 -48.84
N LEU A 965 -6.58 16.38 -48.32
CA LEU A 965 -6.42 16.60 -46.89
C LEU A 965 -7.57 17.40 -46.27
N GLU A 966 -8.32 16.76 -45.36
CA GLU A 966 -9.43 17.36 -44.61
C GLU A 966 -9.04 17.77 -43.19
N LYS A 967 -8.05 17.11 -42.59
CA LYS A 967 -7.64 17.34 -41.20
C LYS A 967 -6.12 17.48 -41.09
N LEU A 968 -5.67 18.54 -40.42
CA LEU A 968 -4.26 18.76 -40.13
C LEU A 968 -4.04 18.83 -38.61
N LYS A 969 -3.03 18.15 -38.09
CA LYS A 969 -2.58 18.32 -36.71
C LYS A 969 -1.07 18.55 -36.65
N LEU A 970 -0.71 19.65 -36.00
CA LEU A 970 0.67 20.07 -35.74
C LEU A 970 0.83 20.14 -34.21
N ASP A 971 1.66 19.28 -33.64
CA ASP A 971 2.22 19.50 -32.29
C ASP A 971 3.70 19.92 -32.54
N ASP A 972 4.11 21.16 -32.22
CA ASP A 972 5.30 21.83 -32.84
C ASP A 972 6.16 22.74 -31.92
N ASN A 973 7.46 22.89 -32.27
CA ASN A 973 8.51 23.70 -31.62
C ASN A 973 9.28 24.66 -32.56
N PHE A 974 8.67 25.10 -33.67
CA PHE A 974 9.07 26.22 -34.53
C PHE A 974 10.16 25.99 -35.59
N GLY A 975 9.72 25.72 -36.82
CA GLY A 975 10.55 25.84 -38.03
C GLY A 975 10.05 26.80 -39.10
N PHE A 976 9.03 27.62 -38.81
CA PHE A 976 8.32 28.42 -39.81
C PHE A 976 7.94 29.84 -39.33
N GLU A 977 7.64 30.72 -40.30
CA GLU A 977 7.07 32.04 -40.08
C GLU A 977 5.55 31.99 -39.86
N GLN A 978 5.03 32.82 -38.95
CA GLN A 978 3.60 32.84 -38.64
C GLN A 978 2.76 33.23 -39.87
N GLU A 979 3.27 34.09 -40.75
CA GLU A 979 2.59 34.47 -41.99
C GLU A 979 2.37 33.27 -42.92
N THR A 980 3.31 32.33 -42.99
CA THR A 980 3.20 31.13 -43.83
C THR A 980 2.13 30.17 -43.30
N LEU A 981 2.06 29.99 -41.97
CA LEU A 981 0.97 29.25 -41.32
C LEU A 981 -0.39 29.93 -41.55
N GLU A 982 -0.44 31.26 -41.51
CA GLU A 982 -1.66 32.02 -41.81
C GLU A 982 -2.06 31.88 -43.29
N ARG A 983 -1.11 31.94 -44.24
CA ARG A 983 -1.34 31.66 -45.67
C ARG A 983 -1.92 30.26 -45.88
N LEU A 984 -1.34 29.23 -45.26
CA LEU A 984 -1.82 27.85 -45.34
C LEU A 984 -3.27 27.74 -44.86
N LEU A 985 -3.54 28.19 -43.63
CA LEU A 985 -4.86 28.03 -43.01
C LEU A 985 -5.92 28.82 -43.76
N VAL A 986 -5.67 30.10 -44.08
CA VAL A 986 -6.65 30.92 -44.82
C VAL A 986 -6.94 30.30 -46.20
N THR A 987 -5.93 29.88 -46.96
CA THR A 987 -6.13 29.29 -48.29
C THR A 987 -6.92 27.99 -48.20
N ARG A 988 -6.46 27.02 -47.40
CA ARG A 988 -7.03 25.67 -47.36
C ARG A 988 -8.38 25.59 -46.63
N PHE A 989 -8.74 26.55 -45.77
CA PHE A 989 -10.08 26.66 -45.16
C PHE A 989 -11.07 27.53 -45.94
N THR A 990 -10.65 28.46 -46.82
CA THR A 990 -11.60 29.39 -47.48
C THR A 990 -11.78 29.17 -48.98
N ASN A 991 -10.70 28.90 -49.73
CA ASN A 991 -10.75 28.66 -51.17
C ASN A 991 -9.49 27.88 -51.60
N PRO A 992 -9.49 26.54 -51.49
CA PRO A 992 -8.29 25.70 -51.65
C PRO A 992 -7.82 25.51 -53.09
N GLY A 993 -8.57 25.99 -54.10
CA GLY A 993 -8.29 25.75 -55.52
C GLY A 993 -9.17 24.66 -56.14
N GLU A 994 -9.08 24.50 -57.46
CA GLU A 994 -9.83 23.48 -58.21
C GLU A 994 -9.15 22.11 -58.06
N GLY A 995 -9.92 21.09 -57.66
CA GLY A 995 -9.40 19.73 -57.41
C GLY A 995 -8.86 19.47 -56.00
N VAL A 996 -8.86 20.47 -55.11
CA VAL A 996 -8.29 20.39 -53.76
C VAL A 996 -9.41 20.41 -52.71
N VAL A 997 -9.41 19.47 -51.77
CA VAL A 997 -10.43 19.32 -50.72
C VAL A 997 -10.20 20.31 -49.59
N GLN A 998 -11.24 21.02 -49.15
CA GLN A 998 -11.19 22.02 -48.08
C GLN A 998 -10.86 21.39 -46.71
N LEU A 999 -9.97 22.02 -45.94
CA LEU A 999 -9.72 21.61 -44.55
C LEU A 999 -10.98 21.84 -43.69
N LYS A 1000 -11.37 20.82 -42.93
CA LYS A 1000 -12.51 20.81 -42.00
C LYS A 1000 -12.07 21.04 -40.55
N SER A 1001 -10.83 20.67 -40.19
CA SER A 1001 -10.29 20.92 -38.87
C SER A 1001 -8.77 21.03 -38.86
N CYS A 1002 -8.23 21.94 -38.06
CA CYS A 1002 -6.80 22.00 -37.79
C CYS A 1002 -6.56 22.09 -36.28
N THR A 1003 -5.71 21.24 -35.73
CA THR A 1003 -5.29 21.34 -34.32
C THR A 1003 -3.82 21.71 -34.25
N ILE A 1004 -3.51 22.82 -33.60
CA ILE A 1004 -2.14 23.31 -33.43
C ILE A 1004 -1.82 23.32 -31.94
N SER A 1005 -0.86 22.52 -31.49
CA SER A 1005 -0.36 22.54 -30.11
C SER A 1005 1.02 23.18 -30.11
N THR A 1006 1.17 24.32 -29.43
CA THR A 1006 2.39 25.13 -29.51
C THR A 1006 2.59 26.02 -28.29
N HIS A 1007 3.83 26.46 -28.05
CA HIS A 1007 4.18 27.41 -26.99
C HIS A 1007 4.02 28.90 -27.40
N ARG A 1008 3.96 29.24 -28.70
CA ARG A 1008 3.82 30.64 -29.17
C ARG A 1008 2.38 31.16 -29.00
N GLU A 1009 2.27 32.45 -28.73
CA GLU A 1009 1.02 33.21 -28.83
C GLU A 1009 0.68 33.48 -30.31
N LEU A 1010 0.04 32.53 -31.00
CA LEU A 1010 -0.40 32.75 -32.38
C LEU A 1010 -1.39 33.92 -32.49
N GLY A 1011 -1.33 34.67 -33.59
CA GLY A 1011 -2.11 35.89 -33.81
C GLY A 1011 -3.64 35.70 -33.86
N PRO A 1012 -4.42 36.79 -33.75
CA PRO A 1012 -5.88 36.74 -33.68
C PRO A 1012 -6.54 36.22 -34.96
N VAL A 1013 -5.90 36.37 -36.13
CA VAL A 1013 -6.42 35.85 -37.40
C VAL A 1013 -6.48 34.32 -37.37
N ILE A 1014 -5.36 33.65 -37.07
CA ILE A 1014 -5.27 32.19 -36.94
C ILE A 1014 -6.29 31.65 -35.92
N ARG A 1015 -6.48 32.33 -34.78
CA ARG A 1015 -7.48 31.94 -33.76
C ARG A 1015 -8.93 32.22 -34.16
N GLY A 1016 -9.15 33.01 -35.21
CA GLY A 1016 -10.48 33.39 -35.72
C GLY A 1016 -10.99 32.53 -36.88
N ILE A 1017 -10.18 31.60 -37.40
CA ILE A 1017 -10.59 30.69 -38.48
C ILE A 1017 -11.44 29.56 -37.87
N GLU A 1018 -12.68 29.43 -38.33
CA GLU A 1018 -13.58 28.36 -37.88
C GLU A 1018 -13.02 26.97 -38.24
N GLY A 1019 -13.01 26.06 -37.26
CA GLY A 1019 -12.35 24.75 -37.38
C GLY A 1019 -10.87 24.70 -36.97
N VAL A 1020 -10.22 25.84 -36.69
CA VAL A 1020 -8.86 25.87 -36.13
C VAL A 1020 -8.90 25.88 -34.60
N LYS A 1021 -8.24 24.90 -33.96
CA LYS A 1021 -8.08 24.79 -32.50
C LYS A 1021 -6.61 24.93 -32.11
N VAL A 1022 -6.26 26.07 -31.52
CA VAL A 1022 -4.94 26.31 -30.93
C VAL A 1022 -4.94 25.86 -29.47
N ASN A 1023 -4.17 24.82 -29.14
CA ASN A 1023 -3.87 24.45 -27.75
C ASN A 1023 -2.58 25.15 -27.35
N LYS A 1024 -2.64 26.09 -26.39
CA LYS A 1024 -1.42 26.63 -25.78
C LYS A 1024 -0.78 25.52 -24.95
N MET A 1025 0.36 25.00 -25.40
CA MET A 1025 1.19 24.12 -24.59
C MET A 1025 1.77 24.95 -23.46
N LEU A 1026 1.39 24.64 -22.22
CA LEU A 1026 2.09 25.15 -21.05
C LEU A 1026 3.56 24.74 -21.18
N MET A 1027 4.48 25.68 -20.92
CA MET A 1027 5.83 25.27 -20.54
C MET A 1027 5.69 24.42 -19.27
N TYR A 1028 6.18 23.18 -19.31
CA TYR A 1028 6.28 22.33 -18.13
C TYR A 1028 7.41 22.86 -17.23
N ALA A 1029 7.14 23.96 -16.54
CA ALA A 1029 7.97 24.51 -15.46
C ALA A 1029 7.91 23.67 -14.17
N ASN A 1030 7.28 22.48 -14.25
CA ASN A 1030 7.19 21.48 -13.18
C ASN A 1030 7.01 20.07 -13.78
N GLN A 1031 8.10 19.51 -14.29
CA GLN A 1031 8.46 18.15 -13.90
C GLN A 1031 9.71 18.25 -13.02
N LYS A 1032 9.71 17.61 -11.85
CA LYS A 1032 10.91 17.44 -11.03
C LYS A 1032 11.86 16.50 -11.78
N TRP A 1033 12.81 17.05 -12.53
CA TRP A 1033 14.04 16.33 -12.84
C TRP A 1033 14.92 16.35 -11.58
N SER A 1034 15.23 15.17 -11.06
CA SER A 1034 16.21 14.98 -10.00
C SER A 1034 17.62 15.25 -10.54
N GLY A 1035 18.28 16.31 -10.06
CA GLY A 1035 19.64 16.63 -10.48
C GLY A 1035 20.31 17.72 -9.63
N ARG A 1036 21.35 17.34 -8.89
CA ARG A 1036 22.39 18.28 -8.43
C ARG A 1036 23.35 18.59 -9.62
N PRO A 1037 24.10 19.71 -9.59
CA PRO A 1037 24.79 20.22 -10.78
C PRO A 1037 26.07 19.45 -11.14
N TRP A 1038 26.53 19.64 -12.38
CA TRP A 1038 27.86 19.24 -12.85
C TRP A 1038 28.70 20.49 -13.18
N PHE A 1039 29.78 20.68 -12.43
CA PHE A 1039 31.02 21.42 -12.73
C PHE A 1039 30.95 22.62 -13.71
N ASP A 1040 30.84 23.84 -13.20
CA ASP A 1040 32.00 24.70 -12.82
C ASP A 1040 31.56 25.86 -11.89
#